data_AF-A0A944EWW2-F1
#
_entry.id   AF-A0A944EWW2-F1
#
_cell.length_a   1.000
_cell.length_b   1.000
_cell.length_c   1.000
_cell.angle_alpha   90.00
_cell.angle_beta   90.00
_cell.angle_gamma   90.00
#
_symmetry.space_group_name_H-M   'P 1'
#
loop_
_entity.id
_entity.type
_entity.pdbx_description
1 polymer ?
#
loop_
_entity_poly.entity_id
_entity_poly.type
_entity_poly.pdbx_seq_one_letter_code
_entity_poly.pdbx_strand_id
1 'polypeptide(L)'
;MKAAQTRRFRGKSKAPKWTKPDDGMVSVMVLPLVVTDLADLTRVEKLFNAMGTMKQAVQRDARAKVDAYWAAYHERNEQGAKAVRQRLGLSREALERCAYRHLEDSGHLGHHASKALAMHMADEVWNGVQRHLFADNSGRRHGRPKVGRWHDFTRVPGRARSHTTANKWETFRLTGTLHGHVMAYTDGGRHELMQPQRMPKPAAPDGKVPTGKTTAAGKPAMRKATWWDHTGPLAVVFAGGPDSSRGDLVLPVRIPQQPGQWARVEHFLSNPGRWHKVDLVRRRKASAPGGWVSEAHLMILGPGYTSPAVQQMREQAAQLDRIGGVDGNVSNLSVVSFLASLDPQDGPPASSEIVLTDEEKARLETAAKKRRGRARALERSRRATNTAQYGLSKKQQRRAERRASKGLPEKSITVLGGARDTRSDGVPKQAFRRDRLSANYREMRARQAEHAASMAEHRSHRARIVAREIIAAHGPVLVVEDCDIRTWYRLWGKRLSQTTPGLLIKALEIECQAAGGRLVWASTWSTALSQHCLCGERVSKSLRDREHKCIACGLAGKRDLVSAALAAFVRFADVDDPKTAYLDTVMSRHAQIVFAKALEEALSESTTPCQNTPRGAGRVAVPRQRVTSAHRTAGTRNRATPDETRPRRDHAGAPGPRTACSPQLTLW
;
A
#
# COMPACT_ATOMS: atom_id res chain seq x y z
N MET A 1 45.48 33.90 1.09
CA MET A 1 44.12 33.30 1.16
C MET A 1 43.41 33.51 -0.18
N LYS A 2 42.67 32.54 -0.73
CA LYS A 2 41.81 32.77 -1.91
C LYS A 2 40.37 33.06 -1.45
N ALA A 3 39.80 34.17 -1.92
CA ALA A 3 38.45 34.57 -1.53
C ALA A 3 37.40 33.54 -1.97
N ALA A 4 36.51 33.16 -1.05
CA ALA A 4 35.45 32.21 -1.35
C ALA A 4 34.39 32.86 -2.24
N GLN A 5 34.39 32.51 -3.54
CA GLN A 5 33.36 32.99 -4.48
C GLN A 5 31.97 32.64 -3.95
N THR A 6 31.15 33.67 -3.71
CA THR A 6 29.75 33.52 -3.32
C THR A 6 28.96 32.87 -4.45
N ARG A 7 28.82 31.53 -4.39
CA ARG A 7 28.10 30.70 -5.36
C ARG A 7 26.72 31.32 -5.65
N ARG A 8 26.45 31.71 -6.90
CA ARG A 8 25.16 32.29 -7.33
C ARG A 8 24.01 31.29 -7.11
N PHE A 9 23.24 31.49 -6.04
CA PHE A 9 21.97 30.78 -5.83
C PHE A 9 20.88 31.35 -6.76
N ARG A 10 19.91 30.52 -7.12
CA ARG A 10 18.86 30.85 -8.08
C ARG A 10 17.90 31.89 -7.48
N GLY A 11 17.95 33.13 -7.98
CA GLY A 11 17.00 34.18 -7.62
C GLY A 11 15.55 33.84 -8.00
N LYS A 12 14.60 34.64 -7.48
CA LYS A 12 13.16 34.49 -7.79
C LYS A 12 12.97 34.51 -9.32
N SER A 13 12.25 33.51 -9.85
CA SER A 13 11.91 33.49 -11.27
C SER A 13 10.93 34.62 -11.58
N LYS A 14 11.26 35.46 -12.58
CA LYS A 14 10.34 36.49 -13.11
C LYS A 14 9.29 35.91 -14.07
N ALA A 15 9.49 34.69 -14.57
CA ALA A 15 8.53 34.02 -15.44
C ALA A 15 7.39 33.39 -14.61
N PRO A 16 6.15 33.33 -15.14
CA PRO A 16 5.03 32.71 -14.44
C PRO A 16 5.34 31.24 -14.07
N LYS A 17 4.89 30.84 -12.87
CA LYS A 17 5.11 29.50 -12.34
C LYS A 17 4.24 28.50 -13.11
N TRP A 18 4.87 27.61 -13.87
CA TRP A 18 4.17 26.52 -14.56
C TRP A 18 3.24 25.76 -13.62
N THR A 19 1.95 25.81 -13.94
CA THR A 19 0.90 24.98 -13.37
C THR A 19 0.82 23.67 -14.15
N LYS A 20 0.36 22.61 -13.49
CA LYS A 20 0.03 21.36 -14.19
C LYS A 20 -1.26 21.56 -15.00
N PRO A 21 -1.42 20.89 -16.16
CA PRO A 21 -2.72 20.74 -16.81
C PRO A 21 -3.63 19.79 -16.01
N ASP A 22 -4.86 19.60 -16.50
CA ASP A 22 -5.82 18.59 -16.03
C ASP A 22 -6.05 18.67 -14.49
N ASP A 23 -6.33 19.87 -13.97
CA ASP A 23 -6.45 20.22 -12.53
C ASP A 23 -5.29 19.76 -11.62
N GLY A 24 -4.16 19.44 -12.25
CA GLY A 24 -3.01 18.85 -11.59
C GLY A 24 -3.13 17.38 -11.23
N MET A 25 -4.11 16.67 -11.79
CA MET A 25 -4.21 15.21 -11.76
C MET A 25 -2.89 14.58 -12.22
N VAL A 26 -2.45 13.57 -11.49
CA VAL A 26 -1.24 12.80 -11.80
C VAL A 26 -1.47 11.32 -11.58
N SER A 27 -1.09 10.54 -12.57
CA SER A 27 -1.18 9.09 -12.58
C SER A 27 0.20 8.46 -12.45
N VAL A 28 0.27 7.21 -11.98
CA VAL A 28 1.53 6.45 -11.89
C VAL A 28 1.41 5.11 -12.61
N MET A 29 2.28 4.88 -13.59
CA MET A 29 2.52 3.58 -14.20
C MET A 29 3.76 2.95 -13.57
N VAL A 30 3.67 1.68 -13.18
CA VAL A 30 4.81 0.90 -12.69
C VAL A 30 5.41 0.13 -13.87
N LEU A 31 6.64 0.47 -14.23
CA LEU A 31 7.41 -0.13 -15.32
C LEU A 31 8.52 -1.03 -14.74
N PRO A 32 8.42 -2.36 -14.85
CA PRO A 32 9.51 -3.27 -14.47
C PRO A 32 10.80 -2.96 -15.25
N LEU A 33 11.94 -2.93 -14.55
CA LEU A 33 13.26 -2.71 -15.16
C LEU A 33 14.04 -4.03 -15.23
N VAL A 34 14.53 -4.37 -16.42
CA VAL A 34 15.26 -5.62 -16.69
C VAL A 34 16.76 -5.34 -16.68
N VAL A 35 17.33 -5.29 -15.47
CA VAL A 35 18.77 -5.11 -15.27
C VAL A 35 19.43 -6.48 -15.18
N THR A 36 20.09 -6.92 -16.26
CA THR A 36 20.70 -8.26 -16.36
C THR A 36 22.23 -8.25 -16.42
N ASP A 37 22.83 -7.10 -16.72
CA ASP A 37 24.27 -6.89 -16.58
C ASP A 37 24.65 -6.73 -15.10
N LEU A 38 25.71 -7.42 -14.68
CA LEU A 38 26.27 -7.35 -13.32
C LEU A 38 26.88 -5.98 -13.01
N ALA A 39 27.44 -5.28 -14.00
CA ALA A 39 28.01 -3.95 -13.80
C ALA A 39 26.90 -2.92 -13.55
N ASP A 40 25.85 -2.87 -14.38
CA ASP A 40 24.69 -2.00 -14.13
C ASP A 40 23.86 -2.40 -12.90
N LEU A 41 23.72 -3.69 -12.57
CA LEU A 41 23.16 -4.12 -11.27
C LEU A 41 23.95 -3.53 -10.09
N THR A 42 25.29 -3.59 -10.16
CA THR A 42 26.18 -3.01 -9.14
C THR A 42 26.04 -1.49 -9.07
N ARG A 43 25.88 -0.80 -10.21
CA ARG A 43 25.65 0.65 -10.26
C ARG A 43 24.30 1.03 -9.63
N VAL A 44 23.23 0.28 -9.90
CA VAL A 44 21.92 0.48 -9.27
C VAL A 44 22.00 0.26 -7.75
N GLU A 45 22.66 -0.80 -7.27
CA GLU A 45 22.83 -1.01 -5.83
C GLU A 45 23.67 0.10 -5.18
N LYS A 46 24.77 0.53 -5.81
CA LYS A 46 25.59 1.66 -5.31
C LYS A 46 24.84 3.00 -5.27
N LEU A 47 24.01 3.29 -6.28
CA LEU A 47 23.08 4.43 -6.29
C LEU A 47 22.08 4.35 -5.11
N PHE A 48 21.43 3.20 -4.91
CA PHE A 48 20.53 3.04 -3.76
C PHE A 48 21.28 3.21 -2.43
N ASN A 49 22.49 2.65 -2.28
CA ASN A 49 23.31 2.79 -1.07
C ASN A 49 23.62 4.26 -0.78
N ALA A 50 24.13 5.00 -1.76
CA ALA A 50 24.45 6.42 -1.62
C ALA A 50 23.23 7.25 -1.19
N MET A 51 22.12 7.07 -1.90
CA MET A 51 20.86 7.79 -1.62
C MET A 51 20.27 7.41 -0.25
N GLY A 52 20.43 6.17 0.20
CA GLY A 52 19.99 5.70 1.51
C GLY A 52 20.83 6.27 2.65
N THR A 53 22.16 6.25 2.52
CA THR A 53 23.11 6.80 3.50
C THR A 53 22.91 8.31 3.67
N MET A 54 22.86 9.05 2.55
CA MET A 54 22.62 10.49 2.54
C MET A 54 21.23 10.83 3.11
N LYS A 55 20.17 10.05 2.82
CA LYS A 55 18.86 10.22 3.48
C LYS A 55 18.98 10.10 5.00
N GLN A 56 19.69 9.08 5.50
CA GLN A 56 19.88 8.90 6.93
C GLN A 56 20.70 10.05 7.56
N ALA A 57 21.67 10.63 6.86
CA ALA A 57 22.41 11.79 7.32
C ALA A 57 21.47 13.01 7.48
N VAL A 58 20.74 13.38 6.42
CA VAL A 58 19.77 14.49 6.46
C VAL A 58 18.65 14.24 7.49
N GLN A 59 18.25 12.98 7.72
CA GLN A 59 17.30 12.62 8.79
C GLN A 59 17.88 12.79 10.20
N ARG A 60 19.20 12.66 10.41
CA ARG A 60 19.83 12.97 11.70
C ARG A 60 19.89 14.48 11.91
N ASP A 61 20.30 15.25 10.90
CA ASP A 61 20.31 16.73 10.97
C ASP A 61 18.91 17.28 11.26
N ALA A 62 17.92 16.84 10.48
CA ALA A 62 16.52 17.23 10.64
C ALA A 62 15.98 16.86 12.03
N ARG A 63 16.38 15.71 12.57
CA ARG A 63 16.03 15.28 13.92
C ARG A 63 16.69 16.17 14.98
N ALA A 64 17.99 16.41 14.91
CA ALA A 64 18.69 17.27 15.86
C ALA A 64 18.13 18.71 15.87
N LYS A 65 17.82 19.26 14.69
CA LYS A 65 17.19 20.59 14.56
C LYS A 65 15.78 20.64 15.14
N VAL A 66 14.96 19.61 14.92
CA VAL A 66 13.62 19.48 15.55
C VAL A 66 13.73 19.34 17.06
N ASP A 67 14.72 18.60 17.54
CA ASP A 67 14.93 18.35 18.97
C ASP A 67 15.35 19.64 19.69
N ALA A 68 16.29 20.39 19.11
CA ALA A 68 16.66 21.73 19.56
C ALA A 68 15.48 22.73 19.47
N TYR A 69 14.69 22.68 18.39
CA TYR A 69 13.52 23.55 18.23
C TYR A 69 12.49 23.37 19.34
N TRP A 70 12.27 22.13 19.80
CA TRP A 70 11.36 21.86 20.92
C TRP A 70 11.97 22.18 22.29
N ALA A 71 13.28 21.99 22.48
CA ALA A 71 13.98 22.36 23.71
C ALA A 71 13.97 23.88 23.97
N ALA A 72 14.07 24.70 22.92
CA ALA A 72 14.05 26.17 22.98
C ALA A 72 12.65 26.77 23.30
N TYR A 73 11.99 26.34 24.38
CA TYR A 73 10.63 26.79 24.73
C TYR A 73 10.56 28.29 25.01
N HIS A 74 11.45 28.80 25.83
CA HIS A 74 11.56 30.23 26.20
C HIS A 74 11.72 31.12 24.96
N GLU A 75 12.74 30.85 24.11
CA GLU A 75 12.92 31.57 22.84
C GLU A 75 11.69 31.52 21.91
N ARG A 76 10.93 30.41 21.89
CA ARG A 76 9.73 30.30 21.04
C ARG A 76 8.59 31.19 21.52
N ASN A 77 8.54 31.48 22.82
CA ASN A 77 7.57 32.41 23.41
C ASN A 77 8.04 33.87 23.23
N GLU A 78 9.31 34.16 23.53
CA GLU A 78 9.90 35.50 23.49
C GLU A 78 10.12 36.03 22.06
N GLN A 79 10.83 35.26 21.22
CA GLN A 79 11.28 35.67 19.88
C GLN A 79 10.34 35.14 18.78
N GLY A 80 9.33 34.36 19.18
CA GLY A 80 8.36 33.74 18.30
C GLY A 80 8.89 32.49 17.57
N ALA A 81 8.03 31.50 17.42
CA ALA A 81 8.34 30.22 16.78
C ALA A 81 8.90 30.30 15.33
N LYS A 82 8.76 31.45 14.64
CA LYS A 82 9.34 31.69 13.31
C LYS A 82 10.84 31.97 13.37
N ALA A 83 11.30 32.82 14.29
CA ALA A 83 12.70 33.18 14.45
C ALA A 83 13.54 31.96 14.83
N VAL A 84 13.09 31.18 15.82
CA VAL A 84 13.76 29.95 16.27
C VAL A 84 13.92 28.93 15.12
N ARG A 85 12.94 28.79 14.22
CA ARG A 85 13.09 27.93 13.02
C ARG A 85 14.13 28.47 12.03
N GLN A 86 14.24 29.78 11.87
CA GLN A 86 15.27 30.40 11.02
C GLN A 86 16.66 30.21 11.63
N ARG A 87 16.83 30.51 12.93
CA ARG A 87 18.08 30.33 13.70
C ARG A 87 18.62 28.91 13.61
N LEU A 88 17.75 27.91 13.77
CA LEU A 88 18.13 26.49 13.72
C LEU A 88 18.30 25.93 12.29
N GLY A 89 18.14 26.75 11.25
CA GLY A 89 18.19 26.29 9.85
C GLY A 89 17.16 25.19 9.59
N LEU A 90 15.93 25.41 10.07
CA LEU A 90 14.82 24.46 10.08
C LEU A 90 13.81 24.82 8.96
N SER A 91 14.33 24.85 7.73
CA SER A 91 13.58 25.08 6.49
C SER A 91 13.92 24.02 5.43
N ARG A 92 13.12 23.95 4.36
CA ARG A 92 13.36 23.11 3.18
C ARG A 92 14.77 23.35 2.60
N GLU A 93 15.08 24.60 2.30
CA GLU A 93 16.33 25.06 1.66
C GLU A 93 17.55 24.83 2.58
N ALA A 94 17.34 24.79 3.89
CA ALA A 94 18.37 24.47 4.86
C ALA A 94 18.65 22.95 4.94
N LEU A 95 17.65 22.09 4.74
CA LEU A 95 17.87 20.64 4.60
C LEU A 95 18.43 20.27 3.22
N GLU A 96 18.03 20.96 2.16
CA GLU A 96 18.64 20.82 0.82
C GLU A 96 20.15 21.19 0.86
N ARG A 97 20.51 22.27 1.57
CA ARG A 97 21.92 22.63 1.84
C ARG A 97 22.67 21.58 2.69
N CYS A 98 22.02 20.97 3.70
CA CYS A 98 22.60 19.83 4.42
C CYS A 98 22.90 18.66 3.48
N ALA A 99 21.95 18.28 2.60
CA ALA A 99 22.13 17.19 1.65
C ALA A 99 23.25 17.46 0.62
N TYR A 100 23.40 18.71 0.19
CA TYR A 100 24.54 19.14 -0.63
C TYR A 100 25.87 18.96 0.09
N ARG A 101 25.96 19.41 1.35
CA ARG A 101 27.17 19.23 2.17
C ARG A 101 27.51 17.75 2.34
N HIS A 102 26.55 16.92 2.76
CA HIS A 102 26.74 15.45 2.88
C HIS A 102 27.14 14.76 1.57
N LEU A 103 26.82 15.35 0.41
CA LEU A 103 27.28 14.83 -0.89
C LEU A 103 28.70 15.31 -1.21
N GLU A 104 28.98 16.61 -1.11
CA GLU A 104 30.30 17.21 -1.39
C GLU A 104 31.37 16.68 -0.42
N ASP A 105 31.14 16.75 0.90
CA ASP A 105 32.08 16.31 1.95
C ASP A 105 32.41 14.80 1.87
N SER A 106 31.54 14.00 1.24
CA SER A 106 31.76 12.55 1.14
C SER A 106 32.73 12.14 0.04
N GLY A 107 32.85 12.94 -1.03
CA GLY A 107 33.48 12.57 -2.31
C GLY A 107 32.82 11.38 -3.01
N HIS A 108 33.02 10.18 -2.47
CA HIS A 108 32.67 8.89 -3.06
C HIS A 108 31.18 8.70 -3.42
N LEU A 109 30.26 9.45 -2.80
CA LEU A 109 28.83 9.39 -3.15
C LEU A 109 28.53 10.13 -4.46
N GLY A 110 29.35 11.10 -4.87
CA GLY A 110 29.22 11.86 -6.12
C GLY A 110 29.35 11.01 -7.38
N HIS A 111 30.12 9.92 -7.33
CA HIS A 111 30.20 8.92 -8.41
C HIS A 111 28.89 8.14 -8.64
N HIS A 112 27.91 8.26 -7.73
CA HIS A 112 26.71 7.42 -7.70
C HIS A 112 25.40 8.21 -7.60
N ALA A 113 25.41 9.41 -7.01
CA ALA A 113 24.25 10.27 -6.83
C ALA A 113 24.51 11.69 -7.37
N SER A 114 23.52 12.27 -8.08
CA SER A 114 23.60 13.66 -8.53
C SER A 114 23.09 14.63 -7.47
N LYS A 115 23.57 15.88 -7.53
CA LYS A 115 23.07 16.98 -6.68
C LYS A 115 21.54 17.15 -6.78
N ALA A 116 20.94 16.96 -7.96
CA ALA A 116 19.48 17.00 -8.12
C ALA A 116 18.75 15.92 -7.30
N LEU A 117 19.29 14.69 -7.23
CA LEU A 117 18.75 13.63 -6.37
C LEU A 117 18.92 13.97 -4.87
N ALA A 118 20.04 14.60 -4.49
CA ALA A 118 20.28 15.04 -3.11
C ALA A 118 19.21 16.02 -2.61
N MET A 119 18.84 17.03 -3.42
CA MET A 119 17.75 17.96 -3.09
C MET A 119 16.42 17.24 -2.88
N HIS A 120 16.03 16.34 -3.81
CA HIS A 120 14.74 15.66 -3.71
C HIS A 120 14.64 14.67 -2.57
N MET A 121 15.78 14.12 -2.10
CA MET A 121 15.79 13.35 -0.86
C MET A 121 15.61 14.25 0.37
N ALA A 122 16.24 15.42 0.39
CA ALA A 122 16.07 16.40 1.46
C ALA A 122 14.63 16.92 1.54
N ASP A 123 13.99 17.15 0.38
CA ASP A 123 12.57 17.48 0.26
C ASP A 123 11.68 16.38 0.87
N GLU A 124 11.96 15.09 0.60
CA GLU A 124 11.20 14.00 1.24
C GLU A 124 11.38 13.97 2.77
N VAL A 125 12.56 14.33 3.29
CA VAL A 125 12.79 14.50 4.74
C VAL A 125 12.06 15.74 5.28
N TRP A 126 12.08 16.86 4.56
CA TRP A 126 11.35 18.08 4.91
C TRP A 126 9.84 17.82 5.02
N ASN A 127 9.25 17.08 4.09
CA ASN A 127 7.84 16.67 4.16
C ASN A 127 7.51 15.77 5.36
N GLY A 128 8.51 15.18 6.03
CA GLY A 128 8.36 14.53 7.34
C GLY A 128 8.46 15.51 8.52
N VAL A 129 9.32 16.53 8.41
CA VAL A 129 9.50 17.60 9.41
C VAL A 129 8.29 18.54 9.44
N GLN A 130 7.84 19.03 8.29
CA GLN A 130 6.73 19.98 8.15
C GLN A 130 5.46 19.47 8.87
N ARG A 131 5.07 18.22 8.61
CA ARG A 131 3.91 17.56 9.25
C ARG A 131 4.07 17.28 10.75
N HIS A 132 5.28 17.42 11.30
CA HIS A 132 5.52 17.33 12.74
C HIS A 132 5.48 18.71 13.42
N LEU A 133 5.98 19.75 12.75
CA LEU A 133 5.93 21.12 13.25
C LEU A 133 4.51 21.69 13.24
N PHE A 134 3.82 21.51 12.11
CA PHE A 134 2.50 22.09 11.83
C PHE A 134 1.41 21.02 11.94
N ALA A 135 0.21 21.45 12.30
CA ALA A 135 -0.96 20.60 12.30
C ALA A 135 -1.46 20.32 10.87
N ASP A 136 -2.15 19.20 10.68
CA ASP A 136 -3.11 19.02 9.61
C ASP A 136 -4.43 19.75 9.92
N ASN A 137 -5.37 19.72 8.98
CA ASN A 137 -6.68 20.38 9.11
C ASN A 137 -7.52 19.87 10.30
N SER A 138 -7.18 18.70 10.89
CA SER A 138 -7.83 18.18 12.10
C SER A 138 -7.13 18.61 13.40
N GLY A 139 -6.22 19.58 13.34
CA GLY A 139 -5.41 20.06 14.47
C GLY A 139 -4.27 19.12 14.88
N ARG A 140 -4.10 17.97 14.19
CA ARG A 140 -3.19 16.90 14.62
C ARG A 140 -1.82 17.04 13.97
N ARG A 141 -0.76 16.74 14.74
CA ARG A 141 0.63 16.76 14.26
C ARG A 141 1.16 15.33 14.17
N HIS A 142 1.99 15.04 13.16
CA HIS A 142 2.73 13.79 13.11
C HIS A 142 3.77 13.71 14.24
N GLY A 143 4.07 12.49 14.68
CA GLY A 143 5.11 12.25 15.68
C GLY A 143 6.53 12.59 15.20
N ARG A 144 7.38 12.96 16.16
CA ARG A 144 8.79 13.37 16.03
C ARG A 144 9.56 12.52 14.98
N PRO A 145 10.23 13.14 13.97
CA PRO A 145 10.84 12.45 12.83
C PRO A 145 11.78 11.30 13.23
N LYS A 146 11.79 10.24 12.41
CA LYS A 146 12.54 8.99 12.67
C LYS A 146 13.52 8.73 11.55
N VAL A 147 14.77 8.37 11.92
CA VAL A 147 15.78 7.90 10.97
C VAL A 147 15.37 6.50 10.47
N GLY A 148 15.23 6.34 9.16
CA GLY A 148 14.84 5.08 8.52
C GLY A 148 15.98 4.08 8.48
N ARG A 149 15.68 2.78 8.31
CA ARG A 149 16.71 1.73 8.15
C ARG A 149 16.98 1.46 6.68
N TRP A 150 18.21 1.04 6.37
CA TRP A 150 18.63 0.69 5.00
C TRP A 150 17.67 -0.26 4.28
N HIS A 151 17.18 -1.31 4.95
CA HIS A 151 16.28 -2.29 4.35
C HIS A 151 14.85 -1.78 4.13
N ASP A 152 14.48 -0.67 4.75
CA ASP A 152 13.19 0.00 4.61
C ASP A 152 13.27 1.11 3.53
N PHE A 153 14.48 1.43 3.05
CA PHE A 153 14.72 2.36 1.94
C PHE A 153 14.52 1.67 0.58
N THR A 154 13.39 1.94 -0.05
CA THR A 154 12.94 1.29 -1.30
C THR A 154 12.80 2.23 -2.50
N ARG A 155 12.94 3.56 -2.34
CA ARG A 155 12.71 4.55 -3.40
C ARG A 155 13.79 5.63 -3.42
N VAL A 156 14.37 5.86 -4.59
CA VAL A 156 15.10 7.09 -4.92
C VAL A 156 14.14 8.03 -5.66
N PRO A 157 13.73 9.16 -5.08
CA PRO A 157 12.81 10.07 -5.73
C PRO A 157 13.52 10.81 -6.87
N GLY A 158 12.97 10.77 -8.08
CA GLY A 158 13.48 11.52 -9.22
C GLY A 158 13.06 12.99 -9.19
N ARG A 159 13.68 13.78 -10.06
CA ARG A 159 13.23 15.13 -10.40
C ARG A 159 12.17 15.09 -11.50
N ALA A 160 11.28 16.08 -11.47
CA ALA A 160 10.37 16.33 -12.58
C ALA A 160 11.12 16.88 -13.81
N ARG A 161 10.62 16.50 -14.99
CA ARG A 161 10.88 17.17 -16.27
C ARG A 161 10.55 18.66 -16.16
N SER A 162 11.38 19.50 -16.78
CA SER A 162 11.04 20.90 -16.99
C SER A 162 10.04 20.98 -18.15
N HIS A 163 8.88 21.58 -17.91
CA HIS A 163 7.91 21.89 -18.96
C HIS A 163 8.08 23.32 -19.52
N THR A 164 8.81 24.19 -18.82
CA THR A 164 9.24 25.52 -19.29
C THR A 164 10.62 25.49 -19.99
N THR A 165 11.14 24.32 -20.34
CA THR A 165 12.44 24.17 -21.01
C THR A 165 12.45 22.86 -21.77
N ALA A 166 12.54 22.93 -23.10
CA ALA A 166 12.68 21.75 -23.94
C ALA A 166 13.86 20.87 -23.49
N ASN A 167 13.72 19.55 -23.62
CA ASN A 167 14.80 18.58 -23.45
C ASN A 167 15.57 18.67 -22.12
N LYS A 168 14.85 18.99 -21.02
CA LYS A 168 15.44 19.15 -19.68
C LYS A 168 14.76 18.25 -18.64
N TRP A 169 15.45 17.19 -18.24
CA TRP A 169 15.03 16.25 -17.18
C TRP A 169 16.30 15.73 -16.49
N GLU A 170 16.52 16.14 -15.24
CA GLU A 170 17.85 16.18 -14.60
C GLU A 170 18.23 14.92 -13.80
N THR A 171 17.47 13.83 -13.93
CA THR A 171 17.63 12.59 -13.15
C THR A 171 17.25 11.37 -14.00
N PHE A 172 16.49 10.40 -13.45
CA PHE A 172 15.84 9.35 -14.24
C PHE A 172 14.88 9.97 -15.26
N ARG A 173 15.07 9.62 -16.54
CA ARG A 173 14.22 9.98 -17.68
C ARG A 173 13.83 8.69 -18.40
N LEU A 174 12.56 8.57 -18.83
CA LEU A 174 12.16 7.55 -19.80
C LEU A 174 12.50 8.04 -21.21
N THR A 175 13.15 7.19 -22.02
CA THR A 175 13.56 7.44 -23.41
C THR A 175 13.03 6.34 -24.31
N GLY A 176 12.95 6.58 -25.63
CA GLY A 176 12.32 5.66 -26.58
C GLY A 176 10.84 6.00 -26.80
N THR A 177 10.18 5.24 -27.67
CA THR A 177 8.73 5.36 -27.93
C THR A 177 8.03 4.02 -27.71
N LEU A 178 6.69 4.04 -27.54
CA LEU A 178 5.91 2.80 -27.52
C LEU A 178 6.04 2.05 -28.85
N HIS A 179 5.88 2.74 -29.98
CA HIS A 179 6.03 2.16 -31.32
C HIS A 179 7.42 1.52 -31.53
N GLY A 180 8.50 2.22 -31.23
CA GLY A 180 9.87 1.69 -31.33
C GLY A 180 10.17 0.57 -30.32
N HIS A 181 9.43 0.45 -29.22
CA HIS A 181 9.48 -0.71 -28.33
C HIS A 181 8.67 -1.89 -28.88
N VAL A 182 7.54 -1.67 -29.55
CA VAL A 182 6.80 -2.73 -30.26
C VAL A 182 7.67 -3.28 -31.38
N MET A 183 8.13 -2.45 -32.31
CA MET A 183 8.95 -2.86 -33.46
C MET A 183 10.23 -3.60 -33.07
N ALA A 184 10.85 -3.26 -31.92
CA ALA A 184 12.03 -3.97 -31.42
C ALA A 184 11.75 -5.37 -30.83
N TYR A 185 10.50 -5.70 -30.52
CA TYR A 185 10.09 -6.94 -29.85
C TYR A 185 8.84 -7.60 -30.47
N THR A 186 8.48 -7.25 -31.71
CA THR A 186 7.51 -7.97 -32.55
C THR A 186 8.19 -8.41 -33.84
N ASP A 187 8.01 -9.67 -34.22
CA ASP A 187 8.47 -10.14 -35.52
C ASP A 187 7.65 -9.50 -36.65
N GLY A 188 8.29 -8.62 -37.44
CA GLY A 188 7.70 -7.93 -38.59
C GLY A 188 6.42 -7.12 -38.34
N GLY A 189 6.07 -6.84 -37.08
CA GLY A 189 4.79 -6.23 -36.70
C GLY A 189 3.55 -7.14 -36.86
N ARG A 190 3.72 -8.44 -37.13
CA ARG A 190 2.62 -9.40 -37.41
C ARG A 190 2.21 -10.27 -36.22
N HIS A 191 2.97 -10.25 -35.11
CA HIS A 191 2.82 -11.18 -33.99
C HIS A 191 2.64 -10.48 -32.64
N GLU A 192 2.12 -11.23 -31.65
CA GLU A 192 2.05 -10.82 -30.24
C GLU A 192 3.42 -10.33 -29.74
N LEU A 193 3.45 -9.30 -28.89
CA LEU A 193 4.68 -8.70 -28.38
C LEU A 193 5.55 -9.73 -27.62
N MET A 194 6.74 -10.06 -28.13
CA MET A 194 7.66 -11.10 -27.59
C MET A 194 8.92 -10.51 -26.94
N GLN A 195 8.78 -9.85 -25.79
CA GLN A 195 9.93 -9.28 -25.05
C GLN A 195 10.85 -10.37 -24.43
N PRO A 196 12.11 -10.55 -24.89
CA PRO A 196 13.01 -11.65 -24.48
C PRO A 196 13.38 -11.59 -22.99
N GLN A 197 13.66 -12.73 -22.34
CA GLN A 197 13.87 -12.80 -20.89
C GLN A 197 14.97 -11.85 -20.37
N ARG A 198 16.07 -11.73 -21.12
CA ARG A 198 17.04 -10.63 -20.99
C ARG A 198 16.68 -9.59 -22.05
N MET A 199 16.38 -8.37 -21.65
CA MET A 199 16.13 -7.28 -22.59
C MET A 199 17.48 -6.74 -23.08
N PRO A 200 17.70 -6.57 -24.40
CA PRO A 200 18.85 -5.83 -24.91
C PRO A 200 18.92 -4.43 -24.29
N LYS A 201 20.15 -3.97 -24.00
CA LYS A 201 20.41 -2.60 -23.54
C LYS A 201 20.45 -1.69 -24.77
N PRO A 202 19.55 -0.69 -24.91
CA PRO A 202 19.60 0.22 -26.05
C PRO A 202 20.92 1.00 -26.06
N ALA A 203 21.48 1.19 -27.25
CA ALA A 203 22.58 2.12 -27.47
C ALA A 203 22.09 3.57 -27.32
N ALA A 204 23.01 4.50 -27.04
CA ALA A 204 22.70 5.92 -27.16
C ALA A 204 22.60 6.30 -28.66
N PRO A 205 21.74 7.23 -29.07
CA PRO A 205 21.68 7.68 -30.45
C PRO A 205 23.00 8.34 -30.90
N ASP A 206 23.57 7.84 -31.99
CA ASP A 206 24.77 8.36 -32.63
C ASP A 206 24.45 9.26 -33.82
N GLY A 207 25.50 9.87 -34.40
CA GLY A 207 25.38 10.81 -35.52
C GLY A 207 24.97 12.22 -35.10
N LYS A 208 24.35 12.95 -36.04
CA LYS A 208 23.94 14.35 -35.89
C LYS A 208 22.48 14.53 -36.30
N VAL A 209 21.77 15.41 -35.60
CA VAL A 209 20.36 15.77 -35.88
C VAL A 209 20.22 17.28 -36.11
N PRO A 210 19.25 17.73 -36.94
CA PRO A 210 18.97 19.15 -37.12
C PRO A 210 18.56 19.84 -35.81
N THR A 211 18.88 21.12 -35.69
CA THR A 211 18.48 21.97 -34.54
C THR A 211 17.21 22.79 -34.78
N GLY A 212 16.63 22.73 -35.99
CA GLY A 212 15.56 23.63 -36.43
C GLY A 212 16.03 25.06 -36.71
N LYS A 213 17.35 25.30 -36.74
CA LYS A 213 17.96 26.58 -37.12
C LYS A 213 18.81 26.43 -38.36
N THR A 214 18.98 27.52 -39.10
CA THR A 214 19.87 27.62 -40.25
C THR A 214 21.21 28.24 -39.83
N THR A 215 22.30 27.82 -40.46
CA THR A 215 23.61 28.49 -40.36
C THR A 215 23.66 29.73 -41.25
N ALA A 216 24.65 30.60 -41.06
CA ALA A 216 24.86 31.77 -41.93
C ALA A 216 25.07 31.40 -43.42
N ALA A 217 25.53 30.18 -43.70
CA ALA A 217 25.72 29.65 -45.05
C ALA A 217 24.50 28.85 -45.58
N GLY A 218 23.28 29.16 -45.14
CA GLY A 218 22.03 28.56 -45.62
C GLY A 218 21.79 27.09 -45.25
N LYS A 219 22.80 26.37 -44.75
CA LYS A 219 22.71 24.95 -44.39
C LYS A 219 22.07 24.74 -43.01
N PRO A 220 21.29 23.67 -42.77
CA PRO A 220 20.74 23.37 -41.44
C PRO A 220 21.85 23.23 -40.39
N ALA A 221 21.69 23.90 -39.24
CA ALA A 221 22.60 23.79 -38.12
C ALA A 221 22.36 22.45 -37.40
N MET A 222 23.40 21.62 -37.29
CA MET A 222 23.34 20.26 -36.77
C MET A 222 23.96 20.16 -35.38
N ARG A 223 23.36 19.38 -34.48
CA ARG A 223 23.92 19.01 -33.17
C ARG A 223 24.18 17.50 -33.10
N LYS A 224 25.00 17.04 -32.14
CA LYS A 224 25.10 15.59 -31.86
C LYS A 224 23.71 15.06 -31.46
N ALA A 225 23.39 13.85 -31.92
CA ALA A 225 22.26 13.09 -31.41
C ALA A 225 22.43 12.80 -29.90
N THR A 226 21.30 12.62 -29.22
CA THR A 226 21.21 12.40 -27.79
C THR A 226 20.05 11.46 -27.49
N TRP A 227 19.95 11.01 -26.24
CA TRP A 227 18.77 10.30 -25.72
C TRP A 227 17.41 11.01 -25.84
N TRP A 228 17.35 12.29 -26.21
CA TRP A 228 16.10 12.96 -26.58
C TRP A 228 15.61 12.58 -27.97
N ASP A 229 16.54 12.09 -28.80
CA ASP A 229 16.37 11.70 -30.19
C ASP A 229 16.22 10.16 -30.32
N HIS A 230 16.20 9.44 -29.19
CA HIS A 230 16.02 7.98 -29.15
C HIS A 230 14.55 7.62 -29.39
N THR A 231 14.24 7.14 -30.59
CA THR A 231 12.91 6.69 -30.99
C THR A 231 12.64 5.21 -30.70
N GLY A 232 13.69 4.41 -30.49
CA GLY A 232 13.62 2.94 -30.35
C GLY A 232 13.07 2.44 -29.00
N PRO A 233 13.47 1.24 -28.55
CA PRO A 233 12.86 0.58 -27.40
C PRO A 233 13.03 1.34 -26.08
N LEU A 234 11.96 1.33 -25.27
CA LEU A 234 11.89 2.06 -24.01
C LEU A 234 12.96 1.66 -22.99
N ALA A 235 13.65 2.66 -22.44
CA ALA A 235 14.58 2.51 -21.33
C ALA A 235 14.56 3.72 -20.38
N VAL A 236 14.90 3.49 -19.11
CA VAL A 236 15.14 4.57 -18.16
C VAL A 236 16.63 4.89 -18.12
N VAL A 237 16.97 6.13 -18.45
CA VAL A 237 18.34 6.65 -18.52
C VAL A 237 18.62 7.56 -17.33
N PHE A 238 19.80 7.42 -16.73
CA PHE A 238 20.34 8.31 -15.70
C PHE A 238 21.83 8.58 -15.94
N ALA A 239 22.19 9.85 -16.13
CA ALA A 239 23.55 10.28 -16.49
C ALA A 239 24.55 10.33 -15.30
N GLY A 240 24.31 9.55 -14.25
CA GLY A 240 25.14 9.52 -13.05
C GLY A 240 25.08 10.80 -12.20
N GLY A 241 26.03 10.92 -11.28
CA GLY A 241 26.42 12.21 -10.70
C GLY A 241 27.50 12.90 -11.57
N PRO A 242 27.88 14.15 -11.28
CA PRO A 242 28.87 14.89 -12.08
C PRO A 242 30.23 14.17 -12.12
N ASP A 243 30.56 13.40 -11.08
CA ASP A 243 31.84 12.70 -10.92
C ASP A 243 31.78 11.24 -11.46
N SER A 244 30.84 10.95 -12.38
CA SER A 244 30.59 9.62 -12.94
C SER A 244 31.28 9.41 -14.28
N SER A 245 32.55 8.99 -14.25
CA SER A 245 33.31 8.58 -15.46
C SER A 245 32.73 7.36 -16.20
N ARG A 246 31.76 6.64 -15.62
CA ARG A 246 31.23 5.36 -16.13
C ARG A 246 30.07 5.50 -17.12
N GLY A 247 29.94 6.65 -17.78
CA GLY A 247 28.88 6.97 -18.74
C GLY A 247 27.46 6.88 -18.16
N ASP A 248 26.45 6.81 -19.03
CA ASP A 248 25.05 6.70 -18.62
C ASP A 248 24.71 5.33 -18.00
N LEU A 249 23.76 5.33 -17.07
CA LEU A 249 23.08 4.13 -16.58
C LEU A 249 21.77 3.97 -17.36
N VAL A 250 21.71 2.95 -18.23
CA VAL A 250 20.56 2.65 -19.09
C VAL A 250 19.88 1.39 -18.58
N LEU A 251 18.62 1.49 -18.20
CA LEU A 251 17.84 0.43 -17.57
C LEU A 251 16.67 0.05 -18.50
N PRO A 252 16.75 -1.07 -19.24
CA PRO A 252 15.68 -1.48 -20.15
C PRO A 252 14.34 -1.66 -19.44
N VAL A 253 13.28 -1.08 -20.01
CA VAL A 253 11.90 -1.27 -19.53
C VAL A 253 11.34 -2.57 -20.09
N ARG A 254 10.55 -3.30 -19.30
CA ARG A 254 9.62 -4.32 -19.79
C ARG A 254 8.19 -3.82 -19.69
N ILE A 255 7.47 -3.81 -20.81
CA ILE A 255 6.04 -3.52 -20.86
C ILE A 255 5.22 -4.72 -20.32
N PRO A 256 4.16 -4.50 -19.52
CA PRO A 256 3.23 -5.56 -19.10
C PRO A 256 2.47 -6.19 -20.28
N GLN A 257 2.51 -7.52 -20.39
CA GLN A 257 1.90 -8.34 -21.47
C GLN A 257 0.70 -9.19 -20.99
N GLN A 258 0.01 -8.77 -19.92
CA GLN A 258 -1.15 -9.53 -19.43
C GLN A 258 -2.41 -9.13 -20.24
N PRO A 259 -3.36 -10.05 -20.47
CA PRO A 259 -4.64 -9.73 -21.10
C PRO A 259 -5.30 -8.49 -20.49
N GLY A 260 -5.85 -7.63 -21.34
CA GLY A 260 -6.46 -6.35 -20.94
C GLY A 260 -5.48 -5.26 -20.48
N GLN A 261 -4.16 -5.48 -20.44
CA GLN A 261 -3.21 -4.41 -20.11
C GLN A 261 -2.81 -3.54 -21.31
N TRP A 262 -3.05 -3.94 -22.57
CA TRP A 262 -2.53 -3.20 -23.73
C TRP A 262 -3.07 -1.77 -23.82
N ALA A 263 -4.39 -1.58 -23.78
CA ALA A 263 -5.00 -0.23 -23.78
C ALA A 263 -4.52 0.64 -22.60
N ARG A 264 -4.17 0.03 -21.45
CA ARG A 264 -3.54 0.73 -20.32
C ARG A 264 -2.09 1.15 -20.60
N VAL A 265 -1.33 0.30 -21.29
CA VAL A 265 0.05 0.60 -21.73
C VAL A 265 0.01 1.77 -22.70
N GLU A 266 -0.88 1.71 -23.68
CA GLU A 266 -1.10 2.73 -24.71
C GLU A 266 -1.47 4.09 -24.10
N HIS A 267 -2.51 4.14 -23.26
CA HIS A 267 -2.96 5.34 -22.52
C HIS A 267 -1.82 6.08 -21.79
N PHE A 268 -0.82 5.35 -21.28
CA PHE A 268 0.29 5.91 -20.52
C PHE A 268 1.59 6.13 -21.32
N LEU A 269 1.84 5.38 -22.41
CA LEU A 269 3.13 5.37 -23.12
C LEU A 269 3.07 5.91 -24.55
N SER A 270 1.89 6.08 -25.16
CA SER A 270 1.78 6.66 -26.51
C SER A 270 2.05 8.18 -26.57
N ASN A 271 2.00 8.89 -25.43
CA ASN A 271 2.27 10.34 -25.37
C ASN A 271 3.44 10.67 -24.42
N PRO A 272 4.69 10.73 -24.94
CA PRO A 272 5.86 11.17 -24.18
C PRO A 272 5.81 12.62 -23.67
N GLY A 273 4.89 13.46 -24.15
CA GLY A 273 4.66 14.81 -23.64
C GLY A 273 4.11 14.80 -22.21
N ARG A 274 3.20 13.86 -21.90
CA ARG A 274 2.59 13.71 -20.56
C ARG A 274 3.53 13.13 -19.50
N TRP A 275 4.68 12.56 -19.87
CA TRP A 275 5.65 12.00 -18.91
C TRP A 275 6.30 13.11 -18.06
N HIS A 276 6.06 13.06 -16.75
CA HIS A 276 6.44 14.13 -15.82
C HIS A 276 7.68 13.81 -14.98
N LYS A 277 7.75 12.59 -14.41
CA LYS A 277 8.78 12.23 -13.42
C LYS A 277 8.91 10.70 -13.32
N VAL A 278 10.11 10.19 -13.09
CA VAL A 278 10.36 8.77 -12.78
C VAL A 278 10.96 8.67 -11.38
N ASP A 279 10.31 7.93 -10.48
CA ASP A 279 10.93 7.47 -9.23
C ASP A 279 11.56 6.09 -9.46
N LEU A 280 12.83 5.90 -9.08
CA LEU A 280 13.48 4.58 -9.14
C LEU A 280 13.17 3.82 -7.85
N VAL A 281 12.44 2.72 -7.97
CA VAL A 281 11.95 1.89 -6.87
C VAL A 281 12.61 0.51 -6.90
N ARG A 282 12.83 -0.07 -5.73
CA ARG A 282 13.24 -1.47 -5.56
C ARG A 282 12.28 -2.23 -4.66
N ARG A 283 11.88 -3.42 -5.09
CA ARG A 283 11.01 -4.35 -4.36
C ARG A 283 11.77 -5.62 -4.00
N ARG A 284 11.55 -6.15 -2.80
CA ARG A 284 12.14 -7.43 -2.38
C ARG A 284 11.61 -8.55 -3.27
N LYS A 285 12.52 -9.27 -3.93
CA LYS A 285 12.24 -10.53 -4.64
C LYS A 285 13.33 -11.52 -4.26
N ALA A 286 12.97 -12.60 -3.57
CA ALA A 286 13.96 -13.52 -3.00
C ALA A 286 14.67 -14.38 -4.07
N SER A 287 14.12 -14.46 -5.28
CA SER A 287 14.72 -15.17 -6.42
C SER A 287 15.52 -14.27 -7.36
N ALA A 288 15.79 -13.01 -6.99
CA ALA A 288 16.53 -12.07 -7.81
C ALA A 288 17.97 -11.89 -7.31
N PRO A 289 18.95 -11.59 -8.18
CA PRO A 289 20.28 -11.14 -7.76
C PRO A 289 20.19 -9.99 -6.75
N GLY A 290 21.01 -10.02 -5.70
CA GLY A 290 20.94 -9.06 -4.58
C GLY A 290 19.66 -9.12 -3.72
N GLY A 291 18.68 -9.97 -4.05
CA GLY A 291 17.40 -10.06 -3.34
C GLY A 291 16.42 -8.90 -3.61
N TRP A 292 16.58 -8.21 -4.74
CA TRP A 292 15.77 -7.06 -5.16
C TRP A 292 15.44 -7.12 -6.66
N VAL A 293 14.30 -6.55 -7.05
CA VAL A 293 14.02 -6.14 -8.44
C VAL A 293 13.78 -4.64 -8.50
N SER A 294 14.15 -4.04 -9.64
CA SER A 294 14.02 -2.60 -9.88
C SER A 294 12.78 -2.29 -10.72
N GLU A 295 12.16 -1.14 -10.44
CA GLU A 295 10.96 -0.63 -11.09
C GLU A 295 11.13 0.88 -11.31
N ALA A 296 10.65 1.39 -12.43
CA ALA A 296 10.45 2.81 -12.66
C ALA A 296 8.98 3.13 -12.39
N HIS A 297 8.72 3.97 -11.38
CA HIS A 297 7.38 4.48 -11.08
C HIS A 297 7.24 5.79 -11.86
N LEU A 298 6.73 5.67 -13.08
CA LEU A 298 6.54 6.77 -14.03
C LEU A 298 5.27 7.55 -13.66
N MET A 299 5.46 8.78 -13.17
CA MET A 299 4.42 9.76 -12.97
C MET A 299 4.11 10.50 -14.27
N ILE A 300 2.82 10.58 -14.59
CA ILE A 300 2.26 11.06 -15.85
C ILE A 300 1.22 12.13 -15.52
N LEU A 301 1.16 13.20 -16.30
CA LEU A 301 0.13 14.24 -16.18
C LEU A 301 -1.21 13.73 -16.75
N GLY A 302 -2.30 14.01 -16.04
CA GLY A 302 -3.66 13.62 -16.44
C GLY A 302 -4.18 12.33 -15.78
N PRO A 303 -5.41 11.94 -16.14
CA PRO A 303 -6.20 10.93 -15.42
C PRO A 303 -5.67 9.50 -15.60
N GLY A 304 -6.04 8.64 -14.64
CA GLY A 304 -5.68 7.24 -14.65
C GLY A 304 -6.50 6.45 -15.66
N TYR A 305 -5.87 5.46 -16.30
CA TYR A 305 -6.58 4.54 -17.19
C TYR A 305 -7.77 3.88 -16.48
N THR A 306 -8.96 4.09 -17.02
CA THR A 306 -10.19 3.35 -16.73
C THR A 306 -10.56 2.61 -18.02
N SER A 307 -10.89 1.32 -17.92
CA SER A 307 -11.31 0.51 -19.08
C SER A 307 -12.76 0.85 -19.49
N PRO A 308 -13.14 0.78 -20.78
CA PRO A 308 -14.49 1.13 -21.24
C PRO A 308 -15.63 0.47 -20.47
N ALA A 309 -15.56 -0.84 -20.21
CA ALA A 309 -16.57 -1.56 -19.40
C ALA A 309 -16.70 -1.07 -17.94
N VAL A 310 -15.73 -0.30 -17.43
CA VAL A 310 -15.79 0.34 -16.10
C VAL A 310 -16.26 1.80 -16.19
N GLN A 311 -16.13 2.44 -17.35
CA GLN A 311 -16.75 3.75 -17.64
C GLN A 311 -18.27 3.53 -17.79
N GLN A 312 -18.65 2.64 -18.71
CA GLN A 312 -20.04 2.21 -18.94
C GLN A 312 -20.76 1.77 -17.65
N MET A 313 -20.12 0.94 -16.82
CA MET A 313 -20.70 0.52 -15.53
C MET A 313 -20.94 1.68 -14.57
N ARG A 314 -20.08 2.71 -14.57
CA ARG A 314 -20.26 3.91 -13.73
C ARG A 314 -21.34 4.83 -14.28
N GLU A 315 -21.42 4.97 -15.60
CA GLU A 315 -22.47 5.71 -16.30
C GLU A 315 -23.84 5.08 -16.03
N GLN A 316 -23.94 3.74 -16.16
CA GLN A 316 -25.13 2.97 -15.77
C GLN A 316 -25.45 3.11 -14.29
N ALA A 317 -24.45 3.01 -13.40
CA ALA A 317 -24.66 3.16 -11.96
C ALA A 317 -25.18 4.55 -11.57
N ALA A 318 -24.69 5.61 -12.23
CA ALA A 318 -25.18 6.98 -12.05
C ALA A 318 -26.64 7.16 -12.51
N GLN A 319 -27.06 6.40 -13.53
CA GLN A 319 -28.43 6.37 -14.04
C GLN A 319 -29.41 5.52 -13.19
N LEU A 320 -28.94 4.79 -12.18
CA LEU A 320 -29.83 3.98 -11.32
C LEU A 320 -30.74 4.82 -10.40
N ASP A 321 -30.41 6.10 -10.18
CA ASP A 321 -31.04 7.01 -9.20
C ASP A 321 -31.41 6.34 -7.86
N ARG A 322 -30.43 5.62 -7.29
CA ARG A 322 -30.57 4.91 -6.01
C ARG A 322 -29.88 5.64 -4.87
N ILE A 323 -30.62 5.78 -3.77
CA ILE A 323 -30.09 6.18 -2.46
C ILE A 323 -29.86 4.93 -1.61
N GLY A 324 -28.65 4.79 -1.06
CA GLY A 324 -28.26 3.60 -0.31
C GLY A 324 -27.55 3.87 1.00
N GLY A 325 -27.54 2.86 1.85
CA GLY A 325 -26.87 2.87 3.12
C GLY A 325 -26.05 1.59 3.33
N VAL A 326 -25.02 1.70 4.17
CA VAL A 326 -23.96 0.70 4.32
C VAL A 326 -23.67 0.47 5.80
N ASP A 327 -23.93 -0.75 6.29
CA ASP A 327 -23.46 -1.20 7.59
C ASP A 327 -22.10 -1.90 7.47
N GLY A 328 -21.13 -1.43 8.28
CA GLY A 328 -19.79 -1.97 8.35
C GLY A 328 -19.61 -2.84 9.59
N ASN A 329 -19.13 -4.06 9.42
CA ASN A 329 -18.90 -4.96 10.55
C ASN A 329 -17.53 -5.65 10.46
N VAL A 330 -17.13 -6.32 11.55
CA VAL A 330 -15.88 -7.09 11.67
C VAL A 330 -15.88 -8.31 10.73
N SER A 331 -17.07 -8.84 10.43
CA SER A 331 -17.31 -10.07 9.65
C SER A 331 -17.81 -9.87 8.22
N ASN A 332 -18.53 -8.79 7.96
CA ASN A 332 -19.38 -8.57 6.79
C ASN A 332 -19.46 -7.06 6.49
N LEU A 333 -19.89 -6.73 5.28
CA LEU A 333 -20.40 -5.41 4.91
C LEU A 333 -21.80 -5.64 4.33
N SER A 334 -22.81 -4.96 4.87
CA SER A 334 -24.19 -5.09 4.40
C SER A 334 -24.59 -3.76 3.74
N VAL A 335 -25.22 -3.83 2.57
CA VAL A 335 -25.67 -2.66 1.79
C VAL A 335 -27.14 -2.85 1.44
N VAL A 336 -27.94 -1.79 1.61
CA VAL A 336 -29.33 -1.73 1.12
C VAL A 336 -29.54 -0.41 0.41
N SER A 337 -30.25 -0.41 -0.71
CA SER A 337 -30.64 0.83 -1.40
C SER A 337 -32.05 0.77 -1.99
N PHE A 338 -32.62 1.96 -2.15
CA PHE A 338 -33.95 2.23 -2.68
C PHE A 338 -33.81 3.17 -3.89
N LEU A 339 -34.78 3.15 -4.81
CA LEU A 339 -34.91 4.18 -5.83
C LEU A 339 -35.32 5.51 -5.17
N ALA A 340 -34.84 6.64 -5.68
CA ALA A 340 -35.05 7.95 -5.04
C ALA A 340 -36.53 8.38 -5.01
N SER A 341 -37.36 7.88 -5.94
CA SER A 341 -38.81 8.05 -5.97
C SER A 341 -39.55 7.37 -4.81
N LEU A 342 -38.99 6.28 -4.27
CA LEU A 342 -39.61 5.36 -3.31
C LEU A 342 -40.92 4.68 -3.80
N ASP A 343 -41.23 4.71 -5.11
CA ASP A 343 -42.39 4.00 -5.67
C ASP A 343 -42.06 2.50 -5.95
N PRO A 344 -42.89 1.53 -5.49
CA PRO A 344 -42.72 0.12 -5.81
C PRO A 344 -42.82 -0.24 -7.29
N GLN A 345 -43.49 0.59 -8.09
CA GLN A 345 -43.65 0.41 -9.54
C GLN A 345 -42.33 0.61 -10.29
N ASP A 346 -41.48 1.54 -9.83
CA ASP A 346 -40.16 1.77 -10.41
C ASP A 346 -39.17 0.62 -10.10
N GLY A 347 -39.36 -0.06 -8.95
CA GLY A 347 -38.70 -1.32 -8.62
C GLY A 347 -38.34 -1.52 -7.15
N PRO A 348 -38.01 -2.76 -6.75
CA PRO A 348 -37.87 -3.16 -5.34
C PRO A 348 -36.59 -2.64 -4.66
N PRO A 349 -36.52 -2.71 -3.32
CA PRO A 349 -35.29 -2.49 -2.56
C PRO A 349 -34.20 -3.52 -2.93
N ALA A 350 -32.97 -3.05 -3.06
CA ALA A 350 -31.83 -3.87 -3.45
C ALA A 350 -30.90 -4.11 -2.26
N SER A 351 -30.48 -5.35 -2.00
CA SER A 351 -29.57 -5.70 -0.91
C SER A 351 -28.33 -6.51 -1.33
N SER A 352 -27.23 -6.31 -0.60
CA SER A 352 -25.97 -7.06 -0.70
C SER A 352 -25.39 -7.38 0.68
N GLU A 353 -25.09 -8.64 0.96
CA GLU A 353 -24.24 -9.06 2.08
C GLU A 353 -22.88 -9.56 1.58
N ILE A 354 -21.86 -8.71 1.71
CA ILE A 354 -20.48 -9.06 1.39
C ILE A 354 -19.89 -9.85 2.56
N VAL A 355 -19.74 -11.16 2.39
CA VAL A 355 -19.13 -12.04 3.37
C VAL A 355 -17.79 -12.60 2.89
N LEU A 356 -17.18 -13.48 3.68
CA LEU A 356 -16.15 -14.40 3.20
C LEU A 356 -16.83 -15.74 2.92
N THR A 357 -16.61 -16.31 1.73
CA THR A 357 -17.08 -17.67 1.42
C THR A 357 -16.34 -18.71 2.27
N ASP A 358 -16.89 -19.91 2.45
CA ASP A 358 -16.18 -20.97 3.18
C ASP A 358 -14.88 -21.40 2.50
N GLU A 359 -14.82 -21.33 1.16
CA GLU A 359 -13.56 -21.44 0.42
C GLU A 359 -12.58 -20.30 0.73
N GLU A 360 -13.03 -19.04 0.82
CA GLU A 360 -12.16 -17.93 1.25
C GLU A 360 -11.67 -18.11 2.68
N LYS A 361 -12.54 -18.52 3.62
CA LYS A 361 -12.19 -18.88 4.99
C LYS A 361 -11.10 -19.97 4.99
N ALA A 362 -11.32 -21.10 4.31
CA ALA A 362 -10.37 -22.21 4.21
C ALA A 362 -9.04 -21.83 3.53
N ARG A 363 -9.08 -21.01 2.47
CA ARG A 363 -7.88 -20.44 1.81
C ARG A 363 -7.10 -19.53 2.77
N LEU A 364 -7.78 -18.67 3.52
CA LEU A 364 -7.17 -17.77 4.50
C LEU A 364 -6.60 -18.51 5.71
N GLU A 365 -7.28 -19.54 6.20
CA GLU A 365 -6.78 -20.42 7.27
C GLU A 365 -5.53 -21.20 6.83
N THR A 366 -5.56 -21.75 5.62
CA THR A 366 -4.41 -22.42 4.99
C THR A 366 -3.24 -21.45 4.82
N ALA A 367 -3.49 -20.22 4.37
CA ALA A 367 -2.48 -19.16 4.30
C ALA A 367 -1.95 -18.79 5.69
N ALA A 368 -2.79 -18.77 6.73
CA ALA A 368 -2.38 -18.53 8.11
C ALA A 368 -1.56 -19.69 8.70
N LYS A 369 -1.90 -20.95 8.41
CA LYS A 369 -1.12 -22.15 8.77
C LYS A 369 0.27 -22.10 8.12
N LYS A 370 0.33 -21.78 6.81
CA LYS A 370 1.58 -21.53 6.06
C LYS A 370 2.38 -20.35 6.65
N ARG A 371 1.73 -19.24 7.01
CA ARG A 371 2.35 -18.06 7.68
C ARG A 371 2.97 -18.44 9.04
N ARG A 372 2.24 -19.16 9.90
CA ARG A 372 2.75 -19.68 11.19
C ARG A 372 3.95 -20.60 10.99
N GLY A 373 3.91 -21.50 10.01
CA GLY A 373 5.03 -22.38 9.66
C GLY A 373 6.29 -21.61 9.24
N ARG A 374 6.15 -20.62 8.35
CA ARG A 374 7.27 -19.76 7.90
C ARG A 374 7.86 -18.91 9.04
N ALA A 375 7.03 -18.37 9.93
CA ALA A 375 7.47 -17.62 11.10
C ALA A 375 8.28 -18.50 12.08
N ARG A 376 7.77 -19.70 12.40
CA ARG A 376 8.49 -20.71 13.22
C ARG A 376 9.83 -21.11 12.59
N ALA A 377 9.92 -21.18 11.26
CA ALA A 377 11.15 -21.54 10.58
C ALA A 377 12.21 -20.41 10.59
N LEU A 378 11.80 -19.13 10.48
CA LEU A 378 12.72 -18.00 10.74
C LEU A 378 13.27 -18.03 12.17
N GLU A 379 12.41 -18.26 13.17
CA GLU A 379 12.85 -18.29 14.57
C GLU A 379 13.80 -19.46 14.85
N ARG A 380 13.57 -20.65 14.27
CA ARG A 380 14.56 -21.75 14.31
C ARG A 380 15.90 -21.37 13.68
N SER A 381 15.88 -20.71 12.51
CA SER A 381 17.10 -20.28 11.82
C SER A 381 17.88 -19.21 12.60
N ARG A 382 17.18 -18.28 13.27
CA ARG A 382 17.79 -17.35 14.23
C ARG A 382 18.44 -18.10 15.39
N ARG A 383 17.71 -19.00 16.06
CA ARG A 383 18.20 -19.79 17.21
C ARG A 383 19.43 -20.61 16.87
N ALA A 384 19.43 -21.29 15.72
CA ALA A 384 20.59 -22.03 15.21
C ALA A 384 21.84 -21.15 15.00
N THR A 385 21.66 -19.86 14.72
CA THR A 385 22.77 -18.91 14.50
C THR A 385 23.19 -18.17 15.78
N ASN A 386 22.46 -18.34 16.89
CA ASN A 386 22.65 -17.60 18.16
C ASN A 386 22.39 -18.53 19.36
N THR A 387 22.93 -19.75 19.35
CA THR A 387 22.63 -20.80 20.35
C THR A 387 22.93 -20.35 21.78
N ALA A 388 24.07 -19.70 22.03
CA ALA A 388 24.50 -19.17 23.33
C ALA A 388 23.65 -18.00 23.90
N GLN A 389 22.37 -17.93 23.52
CA GLN A 389 21.36 -16.98 24.02
C GLN A 389 20.03 -17.68 24.33
N TYR A 390 19.96 -19.01 24.26
CA TYR A 390 18.74 -19.79 24.46
C TYR A 390 19.01 -21.08 25.23
N GLY A 391 18.23 -21.35 26.28
CA GLY A 391 18.28 -22.61 26.99
C GLY A 391 17.70 -23.80 26.20
N LEU A 392 17.91 -25.00 26.72
CA LEU A 392 17.19 -26.21 26.30
C LEU A 392 15.68 -26.08 26.58
N SER A 393 14.83 -26.72 25.77
CA SER A 393 13.42 -26.89 26.13
C SER A 393 13.22 -28.04 27.12
N LYS A 394 12.12 -28.03 27.89
CA LYS A 394 11.72 -29.14 28.78
C LYS A 394 11.69 -30.53 28.09
N LYS A 395 11.48 -30.59 26.77
CA LYS A 395 11.54 -31.84 25.98
C LYS A 395 12.96 -32.25 25.55
N GLN A 396 13.90 -31.31 25.52
CA GLN A 396 15.32 -31.57 25.26
C GLN A 396 16.04 -31.96 26.56
N GLN A 397 15.73 -31.29 27.67
CA GLN A 397 16.20 -31.65 29.02
C GLN A 397 15.83 -33.11 29.36
N ARG A 398 14.53 -33.45 29.33
CA ARG A 398 13.99 -34.84 29.46
C ARG A 398 14.44 -35.85 28.39
N ARG A 399 15.28 -35.45 27.44
CA ARG A 399 15.95 -36.33 26.48
C ARG A 399 17.44 -36.49 26.79
N ALA A 400 18.11 -35.46 27.30
CA ALA A 400 19.47 -35.54 27.84
C ALA A 400 19.50 -36.39 29.12
N GLU A 401 18.63 -36.08 30.09
CA GLU A 401 18.41 -36.85 31.33
C GLU A 401 18.25 -38.36 31.06
N ARG A 402 17.40 -38.71 30.08
CA ARG A 402 17.08 -40.08 29.67
C ARG A 402 18.16 -40.76 28.80
N ARG A 403 19.21 -40.03 28.43
CA ARG A 403 20.41 -40.58 27.78
C ARG A 403 21.52 -40.81 28.81
N ALA A 404 21.75 -39.83 29.69
CA ALA A 404 22.67 -39.95 30.82
C ALA A 404 22.32 -41.15 31.70
N SER A 405 21.05 -41.28 32.11
CA SER A 405 20.52 -42.46 32.85
C SER A 405 20.49 -43.78 32.07
N LYS A 406 21.03 -43.82 30.85
CA LYS A 406 21.25 -45.03 30.04
C LYS A 406 22.71 -45.16 29.56
N GLY A 407 23.65 -44.39 30.12
CA GLY A 407 25.05 -44.37 29.69
C GLY A 407 25.28 -43.88 28.25
N LEU A 408 24.26 -43.31 27.60
CA LEU A 408 24.33 -42.92 26.19
C LEU A 408 24.95 -41.52 26.05
N PRO A 409 25.93 -41.31 25.15
CA PRO A 409 26.64 -40.04 25.01
C PRO A 409 25.70 -38.87 24.67
N GLU A 410 26.08 -37.65 25.05
CA GLU A 410 25.25 -36.48 24.74
C GLU A 410 25.05 -36.34 23.22
N LYS A 411 23.81 -36.00 22.82
CA LYS A 411 23.50 -35.74 21.42
C LYS A 411 23.57 -34.24 21.15
N SER A 412 24.51 -33.81 20.32
CA SER A 412 24.60 -32.41 19.83
C SER A 412 23.25 -31.87 19.34
N ILE A 413 22.89 -30.67 19.81
CA ILE A 413 21.61 -30.00 19.53
C ILE A 413 21.85 -28.70 18.76
N THR A 414 21.60 -28.73 17.44
CA THR A 414 21.77 -27.58 16.55
C THR A 414 20.70 -26.48 16.68
N VAL A 415 19.60 -26.74 17.40
CA VAL A 415 18.53 -25.75 17.64
C VAL A 415 18.00 -25.85 19.07
N LEU A 416 18.38 -24.90 19.91
CA LEU A 416 17.93 -24.83 21.30
C LEU A 416 16.50 -24.27 21.39
N GLY A 417 15.61 -25.05 22.02
CA GLY A 417 14.17 -24.86 21.96
C GLY A 417 13.54 -24.11 23.14
N GLY A 418 14.33 -23.72 24.15
CA GLY A 418 13.85 -23.12 25.39
C GLY A 418 13.53 -21.63 25.27
N ALA A 419 13.49 -20.97 26.43
CA ALA A 419 13.45 -19.51 26.53
C ALA A 419 14.74 -18.88 25.94
N ARG A 420 14.69 -17.57 25.69
CA ARG A 420 15.89 -16.77 25.42
C ARG A 420 16.41 -16.25 26.77
N ASP A 421 17.72 -16.08 26.91
CA ASP A 421 18.30 -15.63 28.17
C ASP A 421 17.95 -14.17 28.44
N THR A 422 17.28 -13.94 29.56
CA THR A 422 16.86 -12.63 30.06
C THR A 422 17.60 -12.24 31.34
N ARG A 423 17.51 -10.97 31.70
CA ARG A 423 17.73 -10.49 33.06
C ARG A 423 16.48 -10.78 33.93
N SER A 424 16.53 -10.44 35.21
CA SER A 424 15.41 -10.55 36.17
C SER A 424 14.20 -9.69 35.78
N ASP A 425 14.43 -8.55 35.12
CA ASP A 425 13.41 -7.66 34.54
C ASP A 425 12.70 -8.23 33.27
N GLY A 426 13.04 -9.46 32.85
CA GLY A 426 12.52 -10.07 31.63
C GLY A 426 13.11 -9.52 30.32
N VAL A 427 14.03 -8.55 30.38
CA VAL A 427 14.70 -7.99 29.19
C VAL A 427 15.76 -8.97 28.68
N PRO A 428 15.77 -9.31 27.36
CA PRO A 428 16.78 -10.19 26.79
C PRO A 428 18.21 -9.66 26.99
N LYS A 429 19.12 -10.49 27.55
CA LYS A 429 20.53 -10.12 27.84
C LYS A 429 21.23 -9.52 26.62
N GLN A 430 20.98 -10.12 25.45
CA GLN A 430 21.20 -9.48 24.15
C GLN A 430 19.87 -9.13 23.49
N ALA A 431 19.73 -7.89 23.00
CA ALA A 431 18.59 -7.47 22.19
C ALA A 431 18.66 -8.02 20.75
N PHE A 432 17.54 -8.53 20.22
CA PHE A 432 17.38 -9.15 18.88
C PHE A 432 17.94 -8.37 17.67
N ARG A 433 18.22 -7.07 17.82
CA ARG A 433 18.85 -6.23 16.78
C ARG A 433 20.36 -6.48 16.61
N ARG A 434 21.01 -7.19 17.55
CA ARG A 434 22.42 -7.59 17.52
C ARG A 434 22.62 -9.06 17.12
N ASP A 435 21.56 -9.82 16.85
CA ASP A 435 21.64 -11.25 16.52
C ASP A 435 22.36 -11.49 15.19
N ARG A 436 23.23 -12.50 15.14
CA ARG A 436 23.87 -12.96 13.91
C ARG A 436 22.80 -13.62 13.03
N LEU A 437 22.60 -13.11 11.82
CA LEU A 437 21.57 -13.60 10.90
C LEU A 437 22.20 -14.33 9.70
N SER A 438 21.94 -15.63 9.58
CA SER A 438 22.36 -16.49 8.47
C SER A 438 21.81 -16.04 7.11
N ALA A 439 22.44 -16.47 6.02
CA ALA A 439 21.96 -16.19 4.66
C ALA A 439 20.53 -16.69 4.44
N ASN A 440 20.25 -17.94 4.83
CA ASN A 440 18.93 -18.57 4.79
C ASN A 440 17.88 -17.75 5.59
N TYR A 441 18.21 -17.23 6.79
CA TYR A 441 17.29 -16.34 7.52
C TYR A 441 16.93 -15.09 6.70
N ARG A 442 17.91 -14.44 6.05
CA ARG A 442 17.72 -13.23 5.23
C ARG A 442 16.84 -13.53 4.01
N GLU A 443 17.11 -14.63 3.32
CA GLU A 443 16.38 -15.13 2.15
C GLU A 443 14.92 -15.49 2.50
N MET A 444 14.71 -16.29 3.55
CA MET A 444 13.38 -16.63 4.06
C MET A 444 12.57 -15.38 4.48
N ARG A 445 13.24 -14.36 5.03
CA ARG A 445 12.61 -13.09 5.39
C ARG A 445 12.24 -12.28 4.14
N ALA A 446 13.06 -12.30 3.10
CA ALA A 446 12.71 -11.71 1.80
C ALA A 446 11.49 -12.41 1.18
N ARG A 447 11.44 -13.75 1.17
CA ARG A 447 10.26 -14.54 0.71
C ARG A 447 8.99 -14.19 1.47
N GLN A 448 9.09 -13.92 2.78
CA GLN A 448 7.94 -13.49 3.58
C GLN A 448 7.48 -12.07 3.26
N ALA A 449 8.42 -11.14 3.03
CA ALA A 449 8.09 -9.76 2.63
C ALA A 449 7.43 -9.71 1.24
N GLU A 450 7.97 -10.46 0.28
CA GLU A 450 7.42 -10.60 -1.08
C GLU A 450 5.97 -11.14 -1.06
N HIS A 451 5.74 -12.23 -0.31
CA HIS A 451 4.39 -12.78 -0.12
C HIS A 451 3.46 -11.82 0.65
N ALA A 452 3.97 -11.03 1.59
CA ALA A 452 3.16 -10.05 2.33
C ALA A 452 2.71 -8.89 1.43
N ALA A 453 3.59 -8.40 0.55
CA ALA A 453 3.27 -7.37 -0.44
C ALA A 453 2.20 -7.85 -1.43
N SER A 454 2.38 -9.03 -2.04
CA SER A 454 1.40 -9.61 -2.99
C SER A 454 0.03 -9.85 -2.33
N MET A 455 -0.02 -10.25 -1.05
CA MET A 455 -1.29 -10.36 -0.30
C MET A 455 -1.92 -9.01 0.08
N ALA A 456 -1.16 -7.92 0.14
CA ALA A 456 -1.72 -6.57 0.31
C ALA A 456 -2.35 -6.09 -1.00
N GLU A 457 -1.61 -6.21 -2.10
CA GLU A 457 -2.05 -5.88 -3.46
C GLU A 457 -3.33 -6.65 -3.86
N HIS A 458 -3.39 -7.96 -3.62
CA HIS A 458 -4.59 -8.78 -3.86
C HIS A 458 -5.81 -8.30 -3.06
N ARG A 459 -5.64 -7.81 -1.82
CA ARG A 459 -6.76 -7.29 -1.02
C ARG A 459 -7.23 -5.94 -1.52
N SER A 460 -6.31 -5.04 -1.90
CA SER A 460 -6.66 -3.79 -2.57
C SER A 460 -7.34 -4.01 -3.93
N HIS A 461 -7.02 -5.08 -4.64
CA HIS A 461 -7.69 -5.47 -5.88
C HIS A 461 -9.10 -6.03 -5.63
N ARG A 462 -9.27 -6.99 -4.70
CA ARG A 462 -10.60 -7.50 -4.28
C ARG A 462 -11.50 -6.36 -3.81
N ALA A 463 -10.97 -5.44 -2.99
CA ALA A 463 -11.71 -4.29 -2.49
C ALA A 463 -12.25 -3.39 -3.60
N ARG A 464 -11.45 -3.08 -4.64
CA ARG A 464 -11.91 -2.29 -5.79
C ARG A 464 -12.94 -3.00 -6.66
N ILE A 465 -12.82 -4.32 -6.82
CA ILE A 465 -13.78 -5.09 -7.60
C ILE A 465 -15.13 -5.14 -6.87
N VAL A 466 -15.13 -5.51 -5.59
CA VAL A 466 -16.36 -5.57 -4.78
C VAL A 466 -17.00 -4.17 -4.62
N ALA A 467 -16.19 -3.11 -4.50
CA ALA A 467 -16.71 -1.74 -4.52
C ALA A 467 -17.48 -1.43 -5.81
N ARG A 468 -16.97 -1.82 -6.99
CA ARG A 468 -17.67 -1.61 -8.27
C ARG A 468 -18.97 -2.41 -8.36
N GLU A 469 -18.98 -3.62 -7.81
CA GLU A 469 -20.17 -4.48 -7.80
C GLU A 469 -21.25 -3.96 -6.85
N ILE A 470 -20.85 -3.31 -5.74
CA ILE A 470 -21.78 -2.55 -4.90
C ILE A 470 -22.34 -1.35 -5.69
N ILE A 471 -21.49 -0.53 -6.32
CA ILE A 471 -21.93 0.67 -7.08
C ILE A 471 -22.84 0.30 -8.25
N ALA A 472 -22.52 -0.76 -8.99
CA ALA A 472 -23.30 -1.28 -10.12
C ALA A 472 -24.68 -1.84 -9.72
N ALA A 473 -24.89 -2.19 -8.45
CA ALA A 473 -26.16 -2.72 -7.93
C ALA A 473 -26.95 -1.69 -7.11
N HIS A 474 -26.26 -0.77 -6.43
CA HIS A 474 -26.86 0.12 -5.44
C HIS A 474 -26.81 1.61 -5.78
N GLY A 475 -26.16 2.01 -6.87
CA GLY A 475 -25.91 3.40 -7.22
C GLY A 475 -24.74 4.03 -6.45
N PRO A 476 -24.32 5.26 -6.80
CA PRO A 476 -23.13 5.89 -6.25
C PRO A 476 -23.41 6.84 -5.06
N VAL A 477 -24.66 7.01 -4.64
CA VAL A 477 -25.07 7.88 -3.51
C VAL A 477 -25.30 7.02 -2.28
N LEU A 478 -24.28 6.93 -1.41
CA LEU A 478 -24.25 6.01 -0.28
C LEU A 478 -23.95 6.72 1.05
N VAL A 479 -24.52 6.22 2.15
CA VAL A 479 -24.23 6.65 3.52
C VAL A 479 -23.66 5.48 4.34
N VAL A 480 -22.71 5.75 5.25
CA VAL A 480 -22.06 4.75 6.12
C VAL A 480 -21.86 5.31 7.54
N GLU A 481 -21.95 4.47 8.57
CA GLU A 481 -21.68 4.89 9.96
C GLU A 481 -20.20 5.26 10.20
N ASP A 482 -19.92 6.41 10.85
CA ASP A 482 -18.59 6.82 11.30
C ASP A 482 -18.13 5.97 12.49
N CYS A 483 -17.52 4.85 12.14
CA CYS A 483 -16.94 3.87 13.06
C CYS A 483 -15.43 4.02 13.16
N ASP A 484 -14.86 4.09 14.38
CA ASP A 484 -13.40 4.03 14.55
C ASP A 484 -12.85 2.62 14.28
N ILE A 485 -12.60 2.36 12.99
CA ILE A 485 -11.91 1.17 12.47
C ILE A 485 -10.55 0.96 13.16
N ARG A 486 -9.90 2.01 13.70
CA ARG A 486 -8.61 1.86 14.43
C ARG A 486 -8.81 1.15 15.75
N THR A 487 -9.86 1.48 16.51
CA THR A 487 -10.25 0.79 17.74
C THR A 487 -10.70 -0.64 17.44
N TRP A 488 -11.44 -0.86 16.35
CA TRP A 488 -11.74 -2.23 15.91
C TRP A 488 -10.46 -3.04 15.62
N TYR A 489 -9.45 -2.46 14.96
CA TYR A 489 -8.16 -3.14 14.73
C TYR A 489 -7.39 -3.47 16.02
N ARG A 490 -7.59 -2.73 17.12
CA ARG A 490 -7.03 -3.07 18.44
C ARG A 490 -7.72 -4.30 19.03
N LEU A 491 -9.05 -4.35 19.00
CA LEU A 491 -9.85 -5.42 19.61
C LEU A 491 -9.88 -6.71 18.77
N TRP A 492 -10.08 -6.59 17.46
CA TRP A 492 -10.36 -7.72 16.56
C TRP A 492 -9.41 -7.81 15.36
N GLY A 493 -8.24 -7.17 15.43
CA GLY A 493 -7.27 -7.08 14.32
C GLY A 493 -6.89 -8.40 13.64
N LYS A 494 -7.00 -9.54 14.33
CA LYS A 494 -6.87 -10.89 13.73
C LYS A 494 -7.94 -11.14 12.65
N ARG A 495 -9.23 -10.93 12.97
CA ARG A 495 -10.37 -11.13 12.07
C ARG A 495 -10.39 -10.04 10.99
N LEU A 496 -10.14 -8.79 11.36
CA LEU A 496 -10.05 -7.67 10.41
C LEU A 496 -8.89 -7.81 9.42
N SER A 497 -7.81 -8.55 9.76
CA SER A 497 -6.76 -8.86 8.78
C SER A 497 -7.19 -9.80 7.64
N GLN A 498 -8.37 -10.44 7.78
CA GLN A 498 -9.00 -11.34 6.82
C GLN A 498 -10.07 -10.61 5.98
N THR A 499 -11.00 -9.90 6.63
CA THR A 499 -12.09 -9.15 5.98
C THR A 499 -11.65 -7.79 5.42
N THR A 500 -10.79 -7.06 6.16
CA THR A 500 -10.26 -5.74 5.80
C THR A 500 -11.32 -4.69 5.40
N PRO A 501 -12.41 -4.46 6.17
CA PRO A 501 -13.51 -3.58 5.77
C PRO A 501 -13.06 -2.16 5.41
N GLY A 502 -12.12 -1.56 6.15
CA GLY A 502 -11.58 -0.24 5.82
C GLY A 502 -10.78 -0.14 4.50
N LEU A 503 -10.42 -1.25 3.85
CA LEU A 503 -9.92 -1.23 2.45
C LEU A 503 -11.09 -1.23 1.44
N LEU A 504 -12.20 -1.89 1.77
CA LEU A 504 -13.40 -1.92 0.95
C LEU A 504 -14.15 -0.58 1.02
N ILE A 505 -14.37 -0.03 2.22
CA ILE A 505 -15.02 1.28 2.38
C ILE A 505 -14.21 2.39 1.68
N LYS A 506 -12.87 2.39 1.78
CA LYS A 506 -12.03 3.35 1.04
C LYS A 506 -11.96 3.09 -0.47
N ALA A 507 -12.31 1.88 -0.93
CA ALA A 507 -12.49 1.63 -2.36
C ALA A 507 -13.88 2.10 -2.83
N LEU A 508 -14.91 1.91 -2.00
CA LEU A 508 -16.28 2.37 -2.24
C LEU A 508 -16.34 3.89 -2.36
N GLU A 509 -15.73 4.63 -1.44
CA GLU A 509 -15.58 6.09 -1.49
C GLU A 509 -15.02 6.59 -2.84
N ILE A 510 -13.99 5.89 -3.35
CA ILE A 510 -13.32 6.24 -4.62
C ILE A 510 -14.19 5.89 -5.83
N GLU A 511 -14.92 4.78 -5.81
CA GLU A 511 -15.78 4.38 -6.94
C GLU A 511 -17.12 5.13 -6.93
N CYS A 512 -17.68 5.53 -5.77
CA CYS A 512 -18.76 6.53 -5.64
C CYS A 512 -18.38 7.83 -6.36
N GLN A 513 -17.27 8.45 -5.96
CA GLN A 513 -16.82 9.72 -6.53
C GLN A 513 -16.51 9.58 -8.03
N ALA A 514 -15.92 8.46 -8.45
CA ALA A 514 -15.61 8.22 -9.85
C ALA A 514 -16.85 7.90 -10.71
N ALA A 515 -18.01 7.66 -10.10
CA ALA A 515 -19.33 7.50 -10.72
C ALA A 515 -20.23 8.73 -10.51
N GLY A 516 -19.68 9.88 -10.12
CA GLY A 516 -20.42 11.14 -9.94
C GLY A 516 -21.21 11.26 -8.63
N GLY A 517 -21.26 10.22 -7.80
CA GLY A 517 -21.91 10.25 -6.49
C GLY A 517 -20.93 10.52 -5.34
N ARG A 518 -21.35 10.13 -4.12
CA ARG A 518 -20.59 10.36 -2.88
C ARG A 518 -20.87 9.27 -1.84
N LEU A 519 -19.87 9.00 -1.01
CA LEU A 519 -20.01 8.21 0.22
C LEU A 519 -19.93 9.16 1.42
N VAL A 520 -21.03 9.33 2.15
CA VAL A 520 -21.14 10.24 3.30
C VAL A 520 -21.05 9.47 4.61
N TRP A 521 -20.43 10.07 5.63
CA TRP A 521 -20.26 9.46 6.96
C TRP A 521 -21.29 10.02 7.95
N ALA A 522 -22.07 9.15 8.59
CA ALA A 522 -23.08 9.51 9.59
C ALA A 522 -22.62 9.17 11.01
N SER A 523 -22.79 10.08 11.97
CA SER A 523 -22.42 9.82 13.37
C SER A 523 -23.24 8.67 13.97
N THR A 524 -22.52 7.68 14.50
CA THR A 524 -23.07 6.55 15.28
C THR A 524 -23.85 6.97 16.52
N TRP A 525 -23.58 8.18 17.05
CA TRP A 525 -24.20 8.69 18.28
C TRP A 525 -25.53 9.41 18.06
N SER A 526 -25.68 10.13 16.95
CA SER A 526 -26.91 10.90 16.66
C SER A 526 -27.96 10.05 15.94
N THR A 527 -27.52 9.11 15.10
CA THR A 527 -28.43 8.25 14.31
C THR A 527 -28.74 6.91 15.01
N ALA A 528 -27.75 6.33 15.70
CA ALA A 528 -27.84 5.05 16.43
C ALA A 528 -28.57 3.94 15.65
N LEU A 529 -28.29 3.79 14.34
CA LEU A 529 -29.11 3.02 13.40
C LEU A 529 -29.35 1.57 13.85
N SER A 530 -28.32 0.94 14.42
CA SER A 530 -28.42 -0.43 14.96
C SER A 530 -29.48 -0.62 16.06
N GLN A 531 -29.97 0.45 16.67
CA GLN A 531 -30.99 0.47 17.75
C GLN A 531 -32.37 0.93 17.29
N HIS A 532 -32.55 1.40 16.05
CA HIS A 532 -33.84 1.84 15.52
C HIS A 532 -34.47 0.79 14.58
N CYS A 533 -35.74 0.99 14.26
CA CYS A 533 -36.53 0.33 13.21
C CYS A 533 -36.96 1.37 12.16
N LEU A 534 -37.27 0.95 10.93
CA LEU A 534 -37.74 1.86 9.88
C LEU A 534 -39.05 2.58 10.24
N CYS A 535 -39.89 2.01 11.12
CA CYS A 535 -41.10 2.69 11.61
C CYS A 535 -40.85 3.85 12.60
N GLY A 536 -39.58 4.06 13.02
CA GLY A 536 -39.15 5.01 14.04
C GLY A 536 -38.88 4.41 15.42
N GLU A 537 -39.43 3.22 15.71
CA GLU A 537 -39.34 2.60 17.04
C GLU A 537 -37.90 2.22 17.46
N ARG A 538 -37.57 2.37 18.75
CA ARG A 538 -36.25 2.13 19.32
C ARG A 538 -36.15 0.75 19.96
N VAL A 539 -35.87 -0.24 19.13
CA VAL A 539 -35.61 -1.62 19.55
C VAL A 539 -34.22 -1.74 20.19
N SER A 540 -34.14 -1.92 21.50
CA SER A 540 -32.85 -2.12 22.20
C SER A 540 -32.21 -3.47 21.83
N LYS A 541 -30.96 -3.47 21.37
CA LYS A 541 -30.20 -4.64 20.90
C LYS A 541 -28.76 -4.61 21.39
N SER A 542 -28.27 -5.73 21.93
CA SER A 542 -26.84 -5.88 22.24
C SER A 542 -26.01 -6.11 20.96
N LEU A 543 -24.69 -5.97 21.07
CA LEU A 543 -23.78 -6.30 19.95
C LEU A 543 -23.84 -7.78 19.52
N ARG A 544 -24.34 -8.68 20.38
CA ARG A 544 -24.49 -10.12 20.08
C ARG A 544 -25.72 -10.41 19.22
N ASP A 545 -26.74 -9.56 19.31
CA ASP A 545 -28.02 -9.79 18.63
C ASP A 545 -27.84 -9.44 17.15
N ARG A 546 -28.07 -10.44 16.28
CA ARG A 546 -27.82 -10.36 14.83
C ARG A 546 -29.09 -10.16 14.02
N GLU A 547 -30.24 -10.30 14.66
CA GLU A 547 -31.58 -10.12 14.10
C GLU A 547 -32.17 -8.80 14.59
N HIS A 548 -32.98 -8.18 13.77
CA HIS A 548 -33.94 -7.14 14.13
C HIS A 548 -35.32 -7.79 14.21
N LYS A 549 -36.08 -7.50 15.27
CA LYS A 549 -37.52 -7.83 15.39
C LYS A 549 -38.22 -6.65 16.05
N CYS A 550 -39.15 -6.01 15.35
CA CYS A 550 -39.87 -4.84 15.86
C CYS A 550 -41.28 -5.25 16.33
N ILE A 551 -41.56 -5.10 17.63
CA ILE A 551 -42.89 -5.42 18.17
C ILE A 551 -43.94 -4.41 17.67
N ALA A 552 -43.57 -3.14 17.49
CA ALA A 552 -44.52 -2.06 17.12
C ALA A 552 -44.96 -2.08 15.64
N CYS A 553 -44.27 -2.78 14.74
CA CYS A 553 -44.64 -2.86 13.32
C CYS A 553 -44.40 -4.23 12.65
N GLY A 554 -44.14 -5.28 13.43
CA GLY A 554 -43.87 -6.64 12.94
C GLY A 554 -42.49 -6.86 12.30
N LEU A 555 -41.88 -5.83 11.71
CA LEU A 555 -40.69 -5.93 10.85
C LEU A 555 -39.58 -6.82 11.44
N ALA A 556 -39.19 -7.84 10.67
CA ALA A 556 -38.09 -8.74 10.97
C ALA A 556 -37.00 -8.68 9.89
N GLY A 557 -35.75 -9.00 10.26
CA GLY A 557 -34.64 -9.08 9.32
C GLY A 557 -33.28 -9.22 10.00
N LYS A 558 -32.19 -9.22 9.23
CA LYS A 558 -30.83 -9.16 9.77
C LYS A 558 -30.54 -7.73 10.24
N ARG A 559 -30.03 -7.58 11.48
CA ARG A 559 -29.78 -6.26 12.11
C ARG A 559 -28.88 -5.38 11.23
N ASP A 560 -27.86 -5.96 10.61
CA ASP A 560 -26.89 -5.26 9.79
C ASP A 560 -27.53 -4.75 8.47
N LEU A 561 -28.43 -5.54 7.85
CA LEU A 561 -29.23 -5.07 6.70
C LEU A 561 -30.25 -4.00 7.11
N VAL A 562 -30.89 -4.11 8.28
CA VAL A 562 -31.80 -3.06 8.79
C VAL A 562 -31.04 -1.76 9.06
N SER A 563 -29.82 -1.85 9.60
CA SER A 563 -28.95 -0.68 9.85
C SER A 563 -28.52 -0.03 8.53
N ALA A 564 -28.18 -0.84 7.52
CA ALA A 564 -27.89 -0.37 6.16
C ALA A 564 -29.13 0.27 5.48
N ALA A 565 -30.33 -0.29 5.66
CA ALA A 565 -31.57 0.30 5.14
C ALA A 565 -31.88 1.66 5.79
N LEU A 566 -31.73 1.76 7.12
CA LEU A 566 -31.89 3.01 7.86
C LEU A 566 -30.87 4.08 7.43
N ALA A 567 -29.62 3.70 7.10
CA ALA A 567 -28.61 4.63 6.61
C ALA A 567 -29.01 5.34 5.30
N ALA A 568 -29.81 4.72 4.43
CA ALA A 568 -30.31 5.36 3.20
C ALA A 568 -31.27 6.56 3.49
N PHE A 569 -31.92 6.56 4.65
CA PHE A 569 -32.81 7.62 5.12
C PHE A 569 -32.14 8.60 6.09
N VAL A 570 -30.81 8.59 6.20
CA VAL A 570 -30.10 9.61 6.97
C VAL A 570 -30.05 10.92 6.17
N ARG A 571 -30.30 12.02 6.87
CA ARG A 571 -30.22 13.40 6.40
C ARG A 571 -29.18 14.16 7.23
N PHE A 572 -28.72 15.29 6.71
CA PHE A 572 -27.62 16.07 7.29
C PHE A 572 -28.01 17.56 7.25
N ALA A 573 -27.64 18.31 8.28
CA ALA A 573 -27.66 19.78 8.21
C ALA A 573 -26.36 20.32 7.56
N ASP A 574 -25.24 19.62 7.80
CA ASP A 574 -23.96 19.78 7.11
C ASP A 574 -23.42 18.39 6.73
N VAL A 575 -23.17 18.18 5.43
CA VAL A 575 -22.67 16.90 4.89
C VAL A 575 -21.21 16.64 5.30
N ASP A 576 -20.44 17.69 5.64
CA ASP A 576 -19.04 17.59 6.04
C ASP A 576 -18.84 17.43 7.57
N ASP A 577 -19.88 17.64 8.41
CA ASP A 577 -19.88 17.20 9.82
C ASP A 577 -20.86 16.03 10.06
N PRO A 578 -20.34 14.78 10.19
CA PRO A 578 -21.11 13.59 10.53
C PRO A 578 -22.02 13.71 11.75
N LYS A 579 -21.76 14.63 12.69
CA LYS A 579 -22.60 14.84 13.88
C LYS A 579 -23.96 15.44 13.57
N THR A 580 -24.10 16.15 12.44
CA THR A 580 -25.39 16.71 12.02
C THR A 580 -26.31 15.67 11.38
N ALA A 581 -25.84 14.43 11.26
CA ALA A 581 -26.62 13.31 10.74
C ALA A 581 -27.81 12.98 11.65
N TYR A 582 -29.02 12.97 11.09
CA TYR A 582 -30.25 12.52 11.74
C TYR A 582 -31.01 11.53 10.85
N LEU A 583 -31.84 10.68 11.45
CA LEU A 583 -32.67 9.72 10.72
C LEU A 583 -34.00 10.38 10.32
N ASP A 584 -34.33 10.33 9.03
CA ASP A 584 -35.65 10.72 8.52
C ASP A 584 -36.64 9.57 8.75
N THR A 585 -37.24 9.56 9.94
CA THR A 585 -38.20 8.53 10.37
C THR A 585 -39.50 8.56 9.58
N VAL A 586 -39.80 9.66 8.88
CA VAL A 586 -40.99 9.77 8.02
C VAL A 586 -40.73 9.01 6.72
N MET A 587 -39.61 9.27 6.05
CA MET A 587 -39.24 8.57 4.81
C MET A 587 -38.91 7.09 5.05
N SER A 588 -38.23 6.73 6.16
CA SER A 588 -37.99 5.32 6.46
C SER A 588 -39.29 4.56 6.73
N ARG A 589 -40.26 5.19 7.40
CA ARG A 589 -41.57 4.58 7.68
C ARG A 589 -42.42 4.47 6.41
N HIS A 590 -42.40 5.50 5.56
CA HIS A 590 -43.03 5.46 4.24
C HIS A 590 -42.51 4.28 3.43
N ALA A 591 -41.19 4.14 3.26
CA ALA A 591 -40.59 3.01 2.56
C ALA A 591 -40.94 1.65 3.20
N GLN A 592 -41.03 1.56 4.53
CA GLN A 592 -41.42 0.32 5.21
C GLN A 592 -42.89 -0.09 4.96
N ILE A 593 -43.80 0.88 4.88
CA ILE A 593 -45.21 0.64 4.53
C ILE A 593 -45.34 0.26 3.04
N VAL A 594 -44.65 1.01 2.18
CA VAL A 594 -44.86 1.01 0.73
C VAL A 594 -44.17 -0.17 0.03
N PHE A 595 -42.96 -0.58 0.44
CA PHE A 595 -42.30 -1.77 -0.11
C PHE A 595 -42.67 -3.09 0.59
N ALA A 596 -43.20 -3.03 1.83
CA ALA A 596 -43.69 -4.17 2.62
C ALA A 596 -42.86 -5.46 2.46
N LYS A 597 -43.43 -6.49 1.80
CA LYS A 597 -42.81 -7.81 1.59
C LYS A 597 -41.48 -7.75 0.83
N ALA A 598 -41.34 -6.87 -0.16
CA ALA A 598 -40.09 -6.70 -0.91
C ALA A 598 -38.96 -6.09 -0.04
N LEU A 599 -39.31 -5.29 0.97
CA LEU A 599 -38.37 -4.85 1.99
C LEU A 599 -37.98 -6.01 2.92
N GLU A 600 -38.92 -6.82 3.39
CA GLU A 600 -38.61 -7.97 4.26
C GLU A 600 -37.67 -8.97 3.56
N GLU A 601 -37.89 -9.26 2.28
CA GLU A 601 -36.99 -10.05 1.44
C GLU A 601 -35.58 -9.43 1.39
N ALA A 602 -35.46 -8.14 1.07
CA ALA A 602 -34.20 -7.40 1.04
C ALA A 602 -33.50 -7.25 2.42
N LEU A 603 -34.24 -7.38 3.52
CA LEU A 603 -33.69 -7.38 4.89
C LEU A 603 -33.36 -8.79 5.41
N SER A 604 -33.86 -9.83 4.76
CA SER A 604 -33.62 -11.23 5.10
C SER A 604 -32.36 -11.79 4.43
N GLU A 605 -32.09 -11.46 3.17
CA GLU A 605 -30.92 -11.91 2.40
C GLU A 605 -30.49 -10.90 1.31
N SER A 606 -29.65 -11.34 0.37
CA SER A 606 -29.13 -10.48 -0.72
C SER A 606 -29.97 -10.64 -1.99
N THR A 607 -30.77 -9.64 -2.33
CA THR A 607 -31.60 -9.64 -3.55
C THR A 607 -30.81 -9.35 -4.82
N THR A 608 -29.57 -8.84 -4.71
CA THR A 608 -28.71 -8.52 -5.87
C THR A 608 -27.68 -9.62 -6.17
N PRO A 609 -27.23 -9.78 -7.43
CA PRO A 609 -26.19 -10.76 -7.81
C PRO A 609 -24.76 -10.42 -7.32
N CYS A 610 -24.57 -9.65 -6.24
CA CYS A 610 -23.26 -9.19 -5.79
C CYS A 610 -22.39 -10.36 -5.28
N GLN A 611 -21.68 -11.00 -6.21
CA GLN A 611 -21.32 -12.40 -6.02
C GLN A 611 -20.27 -12.65 -4.93
N ASN A 612 -20.71 -13.37 -3.89
CA ASN A 612 -19.90 -14.21 -3.04
C ASN A 612 -19.36 -15.47 -3.79
N THR A 613 -19.01 -15.38 -5.08
CA THR A 613 -18.37 -16.50 -5.80
C THR A 613 -16.90 -16.65 -5.39
N PRO A 614 -16.39 -17.89 -5.29
CA PRO A 614 -15.01 -18.15 -4.91
C PRO A 614 -14.07 -17.82 -6.07
N ARG A 615 -13.83 -16.52 -6.30
CA ARG A 615 -12.93 -16.09 -7.37
C ARG A 615 -11.57 -16.74 -7.16
N GLY A 616 -11.16 -17.51 -8.17
CA GLY A 616 -9.87 -18.17 -8.21
C GLY A 616 -8.78 -17.14 -7.95
N ALA A 617 -7.65 -17.56 -7.37
CA ALA A 617 -6.59 -16.63 -7.01
C ALA A 617 -5.92 -16.07 -8.28
N GLY A 618 -6.55 -15.05 -8.87
CA GLY A 618 -6.07 -14.22 -9.95
C GLY A 618 -4.74 -13.65 -9.51
N ARG A 619 -3.67 -14.30 -9.98
CA ARG A 619 -2.32 -13.95 -9.58
C ARG A 619 -2.05 -12.57 -10.18
N VAL A 620 -2.00 -11.55 -9.35
CA VAL A 620 -1.36 -10.28 -9.72
C VAL A 620 0.11 -10.63 -9.93
N ALA A 621 0.44 -10.94 -11.19
CA ALA A 621 1.51 -11.90 -11.47
C ALA A 621 2.87 -11.21 -11.49
N VAL A 622 3.57 -11.27 -10.35
CA VAL A 622 5.04 -11.19 -10.34
C VAL A 622 5.56 -12.15 -11.42
N PRO A 623 6.37 -11.69 -12.39
CA PRO A 623 6.74 -12.50 -13.55
C PRO A 623 7.30 -13.87 -13.16
N ARG A 624 6.57 -14.92 -13.57
CA ARG A 624 6.96 -16.32 -13.50
C ARG A 624 7.99 -16.59 -14.60
N GLN A 625 9.25 -16.27 -14.32
CA GLN A 625 10.35 -16.99 -14.96
C GLN A 625 10.20 -18.47 -14.56
N ARG A 626 9.85 -19.33 -15.51
CA ARG A 626 9.93 -20.78 -15.34
C ARG A 626 11.41 -21.13 -15.20
N VAL A 627 11.90 -21.25 -13.97
CA VAL A 627 13.06 -22.11 -13.73
C VAL A 627 12.53 -23.53 -13.71
N THR A 628 13.10 -24.41 -14.52
CA THR A 628 12.80 -25.83 -14.57
C THR A 628 13.04 -26.45 -13.20
N SER A 629 11.97 -26.83 -12.51
CA SER A 629 12.08 -27.68 -11.32
C SER A 629 12.49 -29.08 -11.80
N ALA A 630 13.72 -29.49 -11.45
CA ALA A 630 14.20 -30.83 -11.78
C ALA A 630 13.18 -31.90 -11.34
N HIS A 631 12.96 -32.90 -12.21
CA HIS A 631 12.03 -33.99 -11.90
C HIS A 631 12.48 -34.69 -10.61
N ARG A 632 11.58 -34.72 -9.62
CA ARG A 632 11.72 -35.64 -8.50
C ARG A 632 11.10 -36.96 -8.94
N THR A 633 11.93 -37.92 -9.30
CA THR A 633 11.56 -39.33 -9.36
C THR A 633 11.00 -39.73 -8.00
N ALA A 634 9.67 -39.87 -7.93
CA ALA A 634 8.97 -40.26 -6.73
C ALA A 634 9.04 -41.78 -6.58
N GLY A 635 10.14 -42.28 -6.01
CA GLY A 635 10.26 -43.68 -5.63
C GLY A 635 9.15 -44.05 -4.63
N THR A 636 8.16 -44.80 -5.09
CA THR A 636 7.05 -45.29 -4.27
C THR A 636 7.53 -46.30 -3.24
N ARG A 637 7.06 -46.17 -2.00
CA ARG A 637 7.09 -47.25 -1.01
C ARG A 637 5.76 -47.30 -0.28
N ASN A 638 5.00 -48.36 -0.56
CA ASN A 638 3.78 -48.69 0.16
C ASN A 638 4.14 -49.42 1.46
N ARG A 639 3.63 -48.94 2.60
CA ARG A 639 3.26 -49.78 3.75
C ARG A 639 2.29 -49.01 4.64
N ALA A 640 1.38 -49.71 5.30
CA ALA A 640 0.27 -49.11 6.05
C ALA A 640 0.22 -49.64 7.48
N THR A 641 -0.15 -48.74 8.41
CA THR A 641 -0.87 -48.99 9.70
C THR A 641 -0.22 -49.95 10.74
N PRO A 642 -0.74 -50.06 11.98
CA PRO A 642 -1.77 -49.26 12.68
C PRO A 642 -1.27 -48.55 13.98
N ASP A 643 -2.20 -47.93 14.72
CA ASP A 643 -2.25 -47.60 16.17
C ASP A 643 -1.11 -46.82 16.89
N GLU A 644 -1.36 -45.82 17.76
CA GLU A 644 -2.54 -44.95 17.97
C GLU A 644 -2.05 -43.53 18.47
N THR A 645 -2.36 -42.88 19.60
CA THR A 645 -3.18 -43.13 20.81
C THR A 645 -3.83 -41.83 21.29
N ARG A 646 -5.17 -41.82 21.47
CA ARG A 646 -5.95 -40.68 21.97
C ARG A 646 -6.01 -40.63 23.52
N PRO A 647 -5.63 -39.49 24.15
CA PRO A 647 -6.00 -39.24 25.54
C PRO A 647 -7.51 -39.00 25.66
N ARG A 648 -8.16 -39.85 26.45
CA ARG A 648 -9.57 -39.73 26.87
C ARG A 648 -9.77 -38.45 27.71
N ARG A 649 -10.95 -37.84 27.64
CA ARG A 649 -11.43 -36.92 28.68
C ARG A 649 -12.14 -37.76 29.73
N ASP A 650 -11.83 -37.52 31.00
CA ASP A 650 -12.73 -37.84 32.10
C ASP A 650 -12.76 -36.63 33.07
N HIS A 651 -13.88 -36.44 33.76
CA HIS A 651 -14.19 -35.25 34.56
C HIS A 651 -14.48 -35.63 36.01
N ALA A 652 -13.79 -35.02 36.99
CA ALA A 652 -14.25 -34.83 38.37
C ALA A 652 -13.37 -33.81 39.10
N GLY A 653 -13.94 -33.03 40.03
CA GLY A 653 -13.24 -31.98 40.80
C GLY A 653 -14.05 -30.69 40.84
N ALA A 654 -14.53 -30.31 42.04
CA ALA A 654 -15.58 -29.30 42.22
C ALA A 654 -15.11 -27.85 41.94
N PRO A 655 -16.02 -26.94 41.52
CA PRO A 655 -15.68 -25.55 41.25
C PRO A 655 -15.59 -24.71 42.54
N GLY A 656 -14.44 -24.06 42.75
CA GLY A 656 -14.33 -22.98 43.74
C GLY A 656 -15.22 -21.77 43.39
N PRO A 657 -15.64 -20.96 44.38
CA PRO A 657 -16.74 -20.01 44.21
C PRO A 657 -16.43 -18.87 43.24
N ARG A 658 -17.44 -18.51 42.44
CA ARG A 658 -17.46 -17.25 41.68
C ARG A 658 -17.84 -16.11 42.62
N THR A 659 -16.94 -15.16 42.85
CA THR A 659 -17.33 -13.85 43.40
C THR A 659 -18.08 -13.07 42.32
N ALA A 660 -19.42 -13.07 42.40
CA ALA A 660 -20.27 -12.26 41.54
C ALA A 660 -20.84 -11.08 42.33
N CYS A 661 -20.44 -9.86 41.97
CA CYS A 661 -21.31 -8.68 42.05
C CYS A 661 -20.77 -7.52 41.21
N SER A 662 -21.64 -7.01 40.35
CA SER A 662 -21.72 -5.59 39.97
C SER A 662 -22.86 -4.96 40.81
N PRO A 663 -23.34 -3.72 40.59
CA PRO A 663 -22.74 -2.56 39.93
C PRO A 663 -22.84 -1.25 40.78
N GLN A 664 -22.08 -0.21 40.43
CA GLN A 664 -22.43 1.23 40.55
C GLN A 664 -21.36 2.00 39.73
N LEU A 665 -21.68 2.80 38.71
CA LEU A 665 -22.38 4.09 38.69
C LEU A 665 -21.59 5.25 39.33
N THR A 666 -20.97 6.07 38.47
CA THR A 666 -21.17 7.54 38.43
C THR A 666 -20.91 8.03 37.00
N LEU A 667 -21.67 9.03 36.54
CA LEU A 667 -21.37 9.78 35.33
C LEU A 667 -20.30 10.85 35.63
N TRP A 668 -19.47 11.19 34.63
CA TRP A 668 -18.97 12.53 34.28
C TRP A 668 -18.41 12.47 32.86
#